data_AF-A0A946EXR0-F1
#
_entry.id   AF-A0A946EXR0-F1
#
_cell.length_a   1.000
_cell.length_b   1.000
_cell.length_c   1.000
_cell.angle_alpha   90.00
_cell.angle_beta   90.00
_cell.angle_gamma   90.00
#
_symmetry.space_group_name_H-M   'P 1'
#
loop_
_entity.id
_entity.type
_entity.pdbx_description
1 polymer ?
#
loop_
_entity_poly.entity_id
_entity_poly.type
_entity_poly.pdbx_seq_one_letter_code
_entity_poly.pdbx_strand_id
1 'polypeptide(L)'
;MLEVLPVPVLLSSEVTLIPPKYTGLPRQILQDVGNLKAPEGTEILWQFKSKDTERLRLVFGEETINAKRGAAGSFSANRRVEKSETYWVIPKNKSVGSVDSIRYNIQAFSDLAPRIKATETIDSSQVKRRYFTGETMDDYGFSKLRFAFKWLEIGERTEELLAAQADRPSVGDVSRVLLNTPSGKSDRFFFDWGLDEIGVVQGDVLEYWFEVWDNDQINGPKMTRSTSYTFAPPSEEEIRAERDEANQDIAARMSAAREEAEALRKEMEEMRRQLGEDEEFDWKDERAMEELMKRQESLRDALEELQKANKEKDKRANEFSPEEERIIQKQEQLQELIEQVMNEELKAMYDEMQKLMEEMDPDMMDEMQEQLESMEVDQESLEKELDRALEQFKQLEYEVNMDEAIEDLKELAEQQEELAVETEKQSEPNDSLAAQQDSLSQAFEELQKRLDELDKSNEELENPNPTMERSDENESIEEKMSDSSDQIKQDKNKKASQNQQDAAEEMKQMAQQMESMMQQAEEESMEEDMDALRALLENIIQLSFDEEDVMASLGQINEDDPLYITNGQTQRKLKDDAQMVEDSLFALSLRIPQVAPAVNREIGLINHHMEKALGGFGDRKTAEITENQQYVMTSFNNLALMLDDALQQMQQSMSESKPGTGNCEKPGGNGKPKPSPSAGDMKKMQQSLGEKLEKMKEAMGKGANAGRSGKDQRQLSKDLAQMAAQQAALRQMAEKKSQELNADGSGDGKQMGDIAKEMEELERDLVNRDVSIETLERQQDLMVRLLEAENAEMTRGEDNKRKSKVGQQDLATDPPALEEYLKQKSQEVEWLRTIPLELDPYYRDRVNDYFNNLDLKKSDIQ
;
A
#
# COMPACT_ATOMS: atom_id res chain seq x y z
N MET A 1 -53.95 35.80 -91.68
CA MET A 1 -52.69 35.76 -90.93
C MET A 1 -52.87 34.81 -89.77
N LEU A 2 -51.93 33.89 -89.55
CA LEU A 2 -51.84 33.12 -88.31
C LEU A 2 -51.16 34.00 -87.26
N GLU A 3 -51.79 34.21 -86.12
CA GLU A 3 -51.23 34.95 -84.99
C GLU A 3 -50.42 33.96 -84.13
N VAL A 4 -49.10 34.13 -84.07
CA VAL A 4 -48.22 33.29 -83.26
C VAL A 4 -48.21 33.86 -81.85
N LEU A 5 -48.89 33.19 -80.93
CA LEU A 5 -48.87 33.58 -79.52
C LEU A 5 -47.53 33.18 -78.90
N PRO A 6 -46.86 34.10 -78.17
CA PRO A 6 -45.58 33.80 -77.56
C PRO A 6 -45.78 32.79 -76.41
N VAL A 7 -45.06 31.67 -76.45
CA VAL A 7 -45.13 30.63 -75.42
C VAL A 7 -44.05 30.90 -74.35
N PRO A 8 -44.39 30.92 -73.05
CA PRO A 8 -43.41 31.06 -71.98
C PRO A 8 -42.39 29.91 -72.02
N VAL A 9 -41.09 30.22 -72.12
CA VAL A 9 -40.02 29.21 -72.13
C VAL A 9 -38.96 29.55 -71.08
N LEU A 10 -38.59 28.56 -70.27
CA LEU A 10 -37.44 28.66 -69.35
C LEU A 10 -36.15 28.47 -70.16
N LEU A 11 -35.25 29.46 -70.13
CA LEU A 11 -33.99 29.42 -70.88
C LEU A 11 -32.86 28.80 -70.06
N SER A 12 -32.76 29.16 -68.78
CA SER A 12 -31.78 28.60 -67.86
C SER A 12 -32.24 28.77 -66.42
N SER A 13 -31.73 27.93 -65.54
CA SER A 13 -31.91 28.03 -64.09
C SER A 13 -30.56 27.95 -63.40
N GLU A 14 -30.26 28.89 -62.51
CA GLU A 14 -29.13 28.78 -61.58
C GLU A 14 -29.69 28.66 -60.17
N VAL A 15 -29.21 27.67 -59.43
CA VAL A 15 -29.61 27.40 -58.06
C VAL A 15 -28.40 27.51 -57.16
N THR A 16 -28.44 28.43 -56.20
CA THR A 16 -27.42 28.52 -55.15
C THR A 16 -27.94 27.87 -53.89
N LEU A 17 -27.25 26.84 -53.42
CA LEU A 17 -27.47 26.20 -52.12
C LEU A 17 -26.51 26.82 -51.10
N ILE A 18 -27.07 27.37 -50.03
CA ILE A 18 -26.32 27.93 -48.91
C ILE A 18 -26.63 27.09 -47.66
N PRO A 19 -25.81 26.05 -47.37
CA PRO A 19 -25.98 25.23 -46.17
C PRO A 19 -25.83 26.06 -44.89
N PRO A 20 -26.43 25.61 -43.76
CA PRO A 20 -26.21 26.23 -42.46
C PRO A 20 -24.73 26.26 -42.08
N LYS A 21 -24.27 27.33 -41.41
CA LYS A 21 -22.85 27.52 -41.08
C LYS A 21 -22.23 26.39 -40.26
N TYR A 22 -23.01 25.76 -39.37
CA TYR A 22 -22.52 24.71 -38.47
C TYR A 22 -22.12 23.43 -39.23
N THR A 23 -22.70 23.17 -40.41
CA THR A 23 -22.39 21.99 -41.23
C THR A 23 -20.98 22.02 -41.84
N GLY A 24 -20.31 23.17 -41.85
CA GLY A 24 -19.00 23.35 -42.50
C GLY A 24 -19.01 23.16 -44.02
N LEU A 25 -20.18 22.94 -44.64
CA LEU A 25 -20.31 22.66 -46.07
C LEU A 25 -20.15 23.96 -46.91
N PRO A 26 -19.43 23.92 -48.04
CA PRO A 26 -19.30 25.08 -48.90
C PRO A 26 -20.61 25.38 -49.63
N ARG A 27 -20.83 26.66 -49.96
CA ARG A 27 -21.89 27.06 -50.90
C ARG A 27 -21.74 26.33 -52.23
N GLN A 28 -22.84 25.85 -52.79
CA GLN A 28 -22.86 25.17 -54.09
C GLN A 28 -23.69 25.98 -55.08
N ILE A 29 -23.19 26.15 -56.30
CA ILE A 29 -23.90 26.81 -57.40
C ILE A 29 -24.13 25.75 -58.47
N LEU A 30 -25.39 25.48 -58.78
CA LEU A 30 -25.81 24.46 -59.75
C LEU A 30 -26.49 25.15 -60.93
N GLN A 31 -26.09 24.81 -62.15
CA GLN A 31 -26.68 25.36 -63.38
C GLN A 31 -27.51 24.29 -64.08
N ASP A 32 -28.73 24.65 -64.43
CA ASP A 32 -29.74 23.82 -65.11
C ASP A 32 -30.06 22.48 -64.38
N VAL A 33 -29.81 22.44 -63.08
CA VAL A 33 -30.16 21.34 -62.17
C VAL A 33 -31.39 21.73 -61.37
N GLY A 34 -32.48 20.98 -61.52
CA GLY A 34 -33.69 21.20 -60.71
C GLY A 34 -33.90 20.20 -59.57
N ASN A 35 -33.36 18.98 -59.65
CA ASN A 35 -33.37 18.05 -58.52
C ASN A 35 -32.24 18.39 -57.55
N LEU A 36 -32.58 18.70 -56.31
CA LEU A 36 -31.64 19.22 -55.31
C LEU A 36 -31.51 18.23 -54.15
N LYS A 37 -30.29 18.07 -53.63
CA LYS A 37 -30.02 17.33 -52.39
C LYS A 37 -29.27 18.27 -51.44
N ALA A 38 -29.83 18.52 -50.27
CA ALA A 38 -29.28 19.48 -49.32
C ALA A 38 -29.66 19.13 -47.88
N PRO A 39 -28.83 19.49 -46.87
CA PRO A 39 -29.20 19.31 -45.47
C PRO A 39 -30.38 20.22 -45.11
N GLU A 40 -31.14 19.82 -44.10
CA GLU A 40 -32.20 20.63 -43.52
C GLU A 40 -31.67 22.03 -43.10
N GLY A 41 -32.49 23.06 -43.25
CA GLY A 41 -32.11 24.45 -42.96
C GLY A 41 -31.33 25.16 -44.08
N THR A 42 -30.94 24.46 -45.15
CA THR A 42 -30.28 25.07 -46.32
C THR A 42 -31.17 26.12 -46.97
N GLU A 43 -30.61 27.31 -47.24
CA GLU A 43 -31.29 28.32 -48.04
C GLU A 43 -31.04 28.08 -49.52
N ILE A 44 -32.12 27.87 -50.28
CA ILE A 44 -32.09 27.73 -51.72
C ILE A 44 -32.43 29.08 -52.35
N LEU A 45 -31.55 29.56 -53.21
CA LEU A 45 -31.78 30.75 -54.03
C LEU A 45 -31.86 30.34 -55.50
N TRP A 46 -33.05 30.43 -56.09
CA TRP A 46 -33.25 30.21 -57.51
C TRP A 46 -33.12 31.51 -58.30
N GLN A 47 -32.41 31.45 -59.42
CA GLN A 47 -32.37 32.47 -60.45
C GLN A 47 -32.74 31.86 -61.79
N PHE A 48 -33.91 32.22 -62.31
CA PHE A 48 -34.40 31.74 -63.59
C PHE A 48 -34.23 32.83 -64.65
N LYS A 49 -33.83 32.45 -65.87
CA LYS A 49 -33.98 33.28 -67.05
C LYS A 49 -35.07 32.69 -67.92
N SER A 50 -36.03 33.50 -68.31
CA SER A 50 -37.15 33.03 -69.11
C SER A 50 -37.52 34.03 -70.20
N LYS A 51 -37.89 33.51 -71.36
CA LYS A 51 -38.38 34.28 -72.50
C LYS A 51 -39.90 34.27 -72.51
N ASP A 52 -40.50 35.39 -72.87
CA ASP A 52 -41.95 35.51 -73.07
C ASP A 52 -42.81 35.15 -71.84
N THR A 53 -42.22 35.30 -70.64
CA THR A 53 -42.85 35.04 -69.33
C THR A 53 -43.12 36.34 -68.58
N GLU A 54 -44.36 36.51 -68.09
CA GLU A 54 -44.73 37.64 -67.24
C GLU A 54 -44.64 37.31 -65.75
N ARG A 55 -45.00 36.08 -65.36
CA ARG A 55 -44.96 35.58 -63.98
C ARG A 55 -44.41 34.17 -63.95
N LEU A 56 -43.51 33.89 -63.01
CA LEU A 56 -43.01 32.55 -62.74
C LEU A 56 -43.41 32.16 -61.32
N ARG A 57 -43.99 30.98 -61.16
CA ARG A 57 -44.44 30.44 -59.87
C ARG A 57 -43.72 29.14 -59.57
N LEU A 58 -43.31 28.97 -58.32
CA LEU A 58 -42.88 27.70 -57.77
C LEU A 58 -44.00 27.17 -56.89
N VAL A 59 -44.48 25.96 -57.16
CA VAL A 59 -45.58 25.33 -56.41
C VAL A 59 -45.02 24.16 -55.63
N PHE A 60 -45.16 24.19 -54.31
CA PHE A 60 -44.74 23.17 -53.34
C PHE A 60 -45.99 22.63 -52.64
N GLY A 61 -46.57 21.52 -53.14
CA GLY A 61 -47.84 21.02 -52.63
C GLY A 61 -48.97 22.05 -52.74
N GLU A 62 -49.48 22.52 -51.58
CA GLU A 62 -50.50 23.58 -51.50
C GLU A 62 -49.92 25.00 -51.47
N GLU A 63 -48.62 25.14 -51.21
CA GLU A 63 -47.94 26.42 -51.11
C GLU A 63 -47.46 26.90 -52.48
N THR A 64 -47.57 28.20 -52.76
CA THR A 64 -47.13 28.78 -54.03
C THR A 64 -46.29 30.03 -53.80
N ILE A 65 -45.03 29.99 -54.23
CA ILE A 65 -44.10 31.12 -54.22
C ILE A 65 -44.14 31.81 -55.58
N ASN A 66 -44.51 33.10 -55.60
CA ASN A 66 -44.36 33.92 -56.80
C ASN A 66 -42.92 34.46 -56.88
N ALA A 67 -42.18 34.08 -57.91
CA ALA A 67 -40.82 34.57 -58.10
C ALA A 67 -40.82 36.08 -58.41
N LYS A 68 -39.89 36.81 -57.80
CA LYS A 68 -39.71 38.25 -58.02
C LYS A 68 -39.12 38.47 -59.41
N ARG A 69 -39.78 39.27 -60.24
CA ARG A 69 -39.32 39.59 -61.60
C ARG A 69 -38.23 40.65 -61.56
N GLY A 70 -37.09 40.37 -62.18
CA GLY A 70 -35.98 41.29 -62.39
C GLY A 70 -35.90 41.83 -63.82
N ALA A 71 -34.78 42.47 -64.14
CA ALA A 71 -34.50 43.00 -65.48
C ALA A 71 -34.22 41.86 -66.49
N ALA A 72 -34.51 42.11 -67.77
CA ALA A 72 -34.22 41.20 -68.88
C ALA A 72 -34.81 39.77 -68.75
N GLY A 73 -35.99 39.64 -68.14
CA GLY A 73 -36.67 38.34 -68.03
C GLY A 73 -36.10 37.41 -66.96
N SER A 74 -35.35 37.95 -65.99
CA SER A 74 -34.89 37.20 -64.83
C SER A 74 -35.98 37.09 -63.76
N PHE A 75 -35.99 35.99 -63.03
CA PHE A 75 -36.87 35.75 -61.89
C PHE A 75 -36.09 35.14 -60.74
N SER A 76 -36.27 35.67 -59.53
CA SER A 76 -35.61 35.15 -58.33
C SER A 76 -36.61 34.66 -57.30
N ALA A 77 -36.34 33.51 -56.69
CA ALA A 77 -37.10 32.99 -55.56
C ALA A 77 -36.14 32.45 -54.50
N ASN A 78 -36.58 32.43 -53.25
CA ASN A 78 -35.86 31.80 -52.16
C ASN A 78 -36.80 30.95 -51.30
N ARG A 79 -36.25 29.89 -50.71
CA ARG A 79 -36.94 29.02 -49.77
C ARG A 79 -35.90 28.32 -48.91
N ARG A 80 -36.25 28.05 -47.65
CA ARG A 80 -35.45 27.19 -46.78
C ARG A 80 -35.92 25.74 -46.93
N VAL A 81 -34.98 24.80 -46.97
CA VAL A 81 -35.30 23.36 -46.97
C VAL A 81 -35.71 22.93 -45.57
N GLU A 82 -36.92 22.41 -45.42
CA GLU A 82 -37.41 21.83 -44.16
C GLU A 82 -37.60 20.32 -44.29
N LYS A 83 -38.13 19.86 -45.43
CA LYS A 83 -38.38 18.44 -45.67
C LYS A 83 -38.22 18.09 -47.14
N SER A 84 -38.11 16.79 -47.40
CA SER A 84 -38.10 16.30 -48.77
C SER A 84 -39.46 16.56 -49.44
N GLU A 85 -39.46 17.35 -50.51
CA GLU A 85 -40.69 17.74 -51.21
C GLU A 85 -40.49 17.89 -52.73
N THR A 86 -41.58 17.72 -53.47
CA THR A 86 -41.59 17.94 -54.93
C THR A 86 -42.07 19.35 -55.22
N TYR A 87 -41.43 20.03 -56.17
CA TYR A 87 -41.85 21.36 -56.60
C TYR A 87 -42.02 21.48 -58.11
N TRP A 88 -42.91 22.37 -58.53
CA TRP A 88 -43.20 22.65 -59.93
C TRP A 88 -42.83 24.07 -60.29
N VAL A 89 -42.05 24.24 -61.36
CA VAL A 89 -41.75 25.55 -61.93
C VAL A 89 -42.72 25.83 -63.08
N ILE A 90 -43.54 26.86 -62.93
CA ILE A 90 -44.64 27.19 -63.86
C ILE A 90 -44.47 28.62 -64.39
N PRO A 91 -43.88 28.81 -65.58
CA PRO A 91 -43.88 30.09 -66.26
C PRO A 91 -45.26 30.38 -66.87
N LYS A 92 -45.71 31.64 -66.76
CA LYS A 92 -47.02 32.09 -67.23
C LYS A 92 -46.93 33.44 -67.93
N ASN A 93 -47.69 33.60 -69.01
CA ASN A 93 -47.95 34.91 -69.61
C ASN A 93 -49.46 35.11 -69.83
N LYS A 94 -49.86 36.33 -70.22
CA LYS A 94 -51.27 36.67 -70.46
C LYS A 94 -51.82 36.07 -71.75
N SER A 95 -50.96 35.76 -72.72
CA SER A 95 -51.34 35.33 -74.07
C SER A 95 -51.81 33.87 -74.14
N VAL A 96 -51.13 32.95 -73.46
CA VAL A 96 -51.44 31.50 -73.48
C VAL A 96 -51.64 30.90 -72.10
N GLY A 97 -51.49 31.69 -71.03
CA GLY A 97 -51.58 31.17 -69.67
C GLY A 97 -50.35 30.34 -69.29
N SER A 98 -50.55 29.20 -68.63
CA SER A 98 -49.50 28.22 -68.32
C SER A 98 -49.61 27.06 -69.28
N VAL A 99 -48.60 26.88 -70.13
CA VAL A 99 -48.59 25.84 -71.17
C VAL A 99 -47.88 24.58 -70.69
N ASP A 100 -46.80 24.73 -69.92
CA ASP A 100 -45.96 23.63 -69.44
C ASP A 100 -45.50 23.88 -68.00
N SER A 101 -45.22 22.81 -67.26
CA SER A 101 -44.76 22.83 -65.88
C SER A 101 -43.65 21.82 -65.69
N ILE A 102 -42.51 22.26 -65.16
CA ILE A 102 -41.36 21.40 -64.94
C ILE A 102 -41.38 20.88 -63.50
N ARG A 103 -41.34 19.56 -63.33
CA ARG A 103 -41.33 18.90 -62.02
C ARG A 103 -39.90 18.63 -61.56
N TYR A 104 -39.63 18.99 -60.31
CA TYR A 104 -38.37 18.72 -59.65
C TYR A 104 -38.57 18.22 -58.22
N ASN A 105 -37.52 17.68 -57.62
CA ASN A 105 -37.52 17.17 -56.25
C ASN A 105 -36.42 17.83 -55.42
N ILE A 106 -36.73 18.14 -54.16
CA ILE A 106 -35.75 18.48 -53.12
C ILE A 106 -35.68 17.29 -52.16
N GLN A 107 -34.51 16.70 -52.03
CA GLN A 107 -34.21 15.67 -51.03
C GLN A 107 -33.49 16.32 -49.85
N ALA A 108 -34.21 16.47 -48.74
CA ALA A 108 -33.68 16.92 -47.47
C ALA A 108 -33.13 15.72 -46.69
N PHE A 109 -31.92 15.82 -46.17
CA PHE A 109 -31.38 14.89 -45.16
C PHE A 109 -31.26 15.61 -43.82
N SER A 110 -31.74 14.94 -42.77
CA SER A 110 -31.68 15.43 -41.40
C SER A 110 -30.32 15.17 -40.78
N ASP A 111 -29.96 16.05 -39.87
CA ASP A 111 -28.78 15.96 -39.01
C ASP A 111 -28.93 14.80 -38.01
N LEU A 112 -27.98 13.86 -37.96
CA LEU A 112 -28.06 12.68 -37.11
C LEU A 112 -27.55 12.98 -35.70
N ALA A 113 -28.00 12.19 -34.72
CA ALA A 113 -27.46 12.31 -33.36
C ALA A 113 -26.01 11.78 -33.31
N PRO A 114 -25.16 12.34 -32.42
CA PRO A 114 -23.78 11.92 -32.30
C PRO A 114 -23.70 10.52 -31.70
N ARG A 115 -22.63 9.79 -31.99
CA ARG A 115 -22.31 8.48 -31.40
C ARG A 115 -21.14 8.61 -30.44
N ILE A 116 -21.23 7.90 -29.32
CA ILE A 116 -20.16 7.80 -28.33
C ILE A 116 -20.01 6.36 -27.87
N LYS A 117 -18.76 5.91 -27.76
CA LYS A 117 -18.38 4.67 -27.10
C LYS A 117 -17.31 5.01 -26.07
N ALA A 118 -17.45 4.52 -24.85
CA ALA A 118 -16.45 4.65 -23.80
C ALA A 118 -16.16 3.25 -23.27
N THR A 119 -14.90 3.02 -22.87
CA THR A 119 -14.43 1.80 -22.25
C THR A 119 -13.72 2.18 -20.96
N GLU A 120 -14.10 1.53 -19.87
CA GLU A 120 -13.45 1.68 -18.56
C GLU A 120 -12.25 0.72 -18.46
N THR A 121 -11.19 1.19 -17.81
CA THR A 121 -10.05 0.38 -17.38
C THR A 121 -9.77 0.72 -15.92
N ILE A 122 -9.59 -0.33 -15.11
CA ILE A 122 -9.40 -0.22 -13.66
C ILE A 122 -8.00 -0.74 -13.36
N ASP A 123 -7.29 -0.03 -12.49
CA ASP A 123 -6.06 -0.52 -11.88
C ASP A 123 -6.44 -1.30 -10.61
N SER A 124 -6.01 -2.56 -10.50
CA SER A 124 -6.31 -3.39 -9.32
C SER A 124 -5.67 -2.85 -8.05
N SER A 125 -4.61 -2.05 -8.15
CA SER A 125 -3.94 -1.43 -6.99
C SER A 125 -4.54 -0.08 -6.57
N GLN A 126 -5.42 0.51 -7.40
CA GLN A 126 -6.03 1.83 -7.17
C GLN A 126 -7.49 1.83 -7.64
N VAL A 127 -8.36 1.17 -6.88
CA VAL A 127 -9.77 0.95 -7.24
C VAL A 127 -10.56 2.27 -7.21
N LYS A 128 -10.12 3.26 -6.42
CA LYS A 128 -10.68 4.61 -6.38
C LYS A 128 -10.32 5.45 -7.60
N ARG A 129 -9.44 4.99 -8.48
CA ARG A 129 -9.06 5.71 -9.70
C ARG A 129 -9.56 4.98 -10.94
N ARG A 130 -10.32 5.69 -11.78
CA ARG A 130 -10.96 5.14 -12.96
C ARG A 130 -10.43 5.79 -14.21
N TYR A 131 -10.02 4.96 -15.18
CA TYR A 131 -9.52 5.42 -16.46
C TYR A 131 -10.52 5.11 -17.57
N PHE A 132 -10.80 6.08 -18.41
CA PHE A 132 -11.72 5.91 -19.54
C PHE A 132 -11.03 6.28 -20.85
N THR A 133 -11.15 5.39 -21.82
CA THR A 133 -10.85 5.68 -23.22
C THR A 133 -12.15 5.70 -24.00
N GLY A 134 -12.35 6.72 -24.83
CA GLY A 134 -13.59 6.85 -25.58
C GLY A 134 -13.42 7.41 -26.98
N GLU A 135 -14.39 7.07 -27.82
CA GLU A 135 -14.48 7.47 -29.22
C GLU A 135 -15.82 8.17 -29.46
N THR A 136 -15.76 9.29 -30.16
CA THR A 136 -16.93 10.07 -30.55
C THR A 136 -16.98 10.20 -32.07
N MET A 137 -18.18 10.16 -32.64
CA MET A 137 -18.40 10.30 -34.08
C MET A 137 -19.68 11.08 -34.37
N ASP A 138 -19.60 12.02 -35.31
CA ASP A 138 -20.70 12.88 -35.73
C ASP A 138 -20.56 13.29 -37.21
N ASP A 139 -21.64 13.71 -37.85
CA ASP A 139 -21.65 14.10 -39.26
C ASP A 139 -21.20 15.55 -39.51
N TYR A 140 -21.45 16.48 -38.58
CA TYR A 140 -21.11 17.90 -38.69
C TYR A 140 -20.25 18.47 -37.57
N GLY A 141 -20.17 17.78 -36.43
CA GLY A 141 -19.29 18.05 -35.32
C GLY A 141 -20.02 18.26 -33.99
N PHE A 142 -19.24 18.50 -32.95
CA PHE A 142 -19.71 18.46 -31.58
C PHE A 142 -19.84 19.85 -30.97
N SER A 143 -20.73 19.99 -29.99
CA SER A 143 -20.82 21.20 -29.17
C SER A 143 -20.23 21.04 -27.78
N LYS A 144 -20.41 19.88 -27.13
CA LYS A 144 -19.95 19.58 -25.76
C LYS A 144 -19.72 18.10 -25.54
N LEU A 145 -18.77 17.79 -24.67
CA LEU A 145 -18.59 16.49 -24.04
C LEU A 145 -18.57 16.69 -22.51
N ARG A 146 -19.30 15.85 -21.79
CA ARG A 146 -19.36 15.88 -20.33
C ARG A 146 -19.26 14.48 -19.76
N PHE A 147 -18.59 14.37 -18.64
CA PHE A 147 -18.71 13.22 -17.76
C PHE A 147 -19.82 13.52 -16.75
N ALA A 148 -20.72 12.57 -16.53
CA ALA A 148 -21.85 12.70 -15.64
C ALA A 148 -21.88 11.55 -14.65
N PHE A 149 -22.16 11.84 -13.39
CA PHE A 149 -22.31 10.84 -12.34
C PHE A 149 -23.46 11.21 -11.40
N LYS A 150 -24.05 10.22 -10.73
CA LYS A 150 -25.05 10.41 -9.67
C LYS A 150 -24.88 9.34 -8.60
N TRP A 151 -25.31 9.67 -7.39
CA TRP A 151 -25.43 8.73 -6.28
C TRP A 151 -26.76 7.98 -6.40
N LEU A 152 -26.69 6.65 -6.45
CA LEU A 152 -27.82 5.73 -6.31
C LEU A 152 -28.13 5.48 -4.83
N GLU A 153 -27.08 5.29 -4.03
CA GLU A 153 -27.14 5.10 -2.58
C GLU A 153 -26.03 5.94 -1.93
N ILE A 154 -26.29 6.38 -0.70
CA ILE A 154 -25.39 7.22 0.09
C ILE A 154 -25.08 6.46 1.37
N GLY A 155 -23.82 6.09 1.54
CA GLY A 155 -23.30 5.48 2.75
C GLY A 155 -23.25 6.46 3.91
N GLU A 156 -23.17 5.91 5.13
CA GLU A 156 -23.05 6.72 6.34
C GLU A 156 -21.75 7.53 6.34
N ARG A 157 -21.84 8.77 6.84
CA ARG A 157 -20.72 9.71 6.88
C ARG A 157 -20.65 10.31 8.28
N THR A 158 -19.45 10.30 8.85
CA THR A 158 -19.19 10.94 10.15
C THR A 158 -19.43 12.46 10.09
N GLU A 159 -19.74 13.07 11.24
CA GLU A 159 -19.99 14.53 11.34
C GLU A 159 -18.80 15.38 10.82
N GLU A 160 -17.56 14.89 10.92
CA GLU A 160 -16.37 15.58 10.39
C GLU A 160 -16.31 15.57 8.86
N LEU A 161 -16.62 14.45 8.20
CA LEU A 161 -16.72 14.37 6.74
C LEU A 161 -17.85 15.27 6.20
N LEU A 162 -18.96 15.34 6.93
CA LEU A 162 -20.11 16.21 6.63
C LEU A 162 -19.78 17.71 6.78
N ALA A 163 -18.82 18.08 7.63
CA ALA A 163 -18.39 19.47 7.83
C ALA A 163 -17.35 19.94 6.79
N ALA A 164 -16.57 19.02 6.22
CA ALA A 164 -15.55 19.30 5.21
C ALA A 164 -16.12 19.48 3.79
N GLN A 165 -17.23 18.81 3.46
CA GLN A 165 -17.88 18.91 2.15
C GLN A 165 -18.95 20.02 2.13
N ALA A 166 -18.70 21.08 1.35
CA ALA A 166 -19.62 22.22 1.22
C ALA A 166 -20.92 21.88 0.43
N ASP A 167 -20.93 20.77 -0.31
CA ASP A 167 -22.10 20.26 -1.04
C ASP A 167 -22.36 18.82 -0.58
N ARG A 168 -23.46 18.60 0.15
CA ARG A 168 -23.89 17.25 0.53
C ARG A 168 -24.26 16.46 -0.74
N PRO A 169 -23.82 15.20 -0.89
CA PRO A 169 -24.30 14.35 -1.95
C PRO A 169 -25.82 14.19 -1.83
N SER A 170 -26.50 14.23 -2.97
CA SER A 170 -27.96 14.14 -3.08
C SER A 170 -28.29 12.95 -3.99
N VAL A 171 -29.09 12.02 -3.46
CA VAL A 171 -29.50 10.82 -4.21
C VAL A 171 -30.26 11.24 -5.46
N GLY A 172 -29.81 10.76 -6.62
CA GLY A 172 -30.44 11.01 -7.90
C GLY A 172 -30.06 12.34 -8.59
N ASP A 173 -29.37 13.26 -7.92
CA ASP A 173 -28.87 14.46 -8.57
C ASP A 173 -27.66 14.16 -9.46
N VAL A 174 -27.71 14.64 -10.70
CA VAL A 174 -26.67 14.37 -11.71
C VAL A 174 -25.64 15.49 -11.72
N SER A 175 -24.47 15.19 -11.19
CA SER A 175 -23.26 16.01 -11.29
C SER A 175 -22.63 15.87 -12.67
N ARG A 176 -22.07 16.96 -13.20
CA ARG A 176 -21.48 16.98 -14.54
C ARG A 176 -20.14 17.71 -14.57
N VAL A 177 -19.11 17.01 -15.02
CA VAL A 177 -17.77 17.53 -15.25
C VAL A 177 -17.60 17.85 -16.74
N LEU A 178 -17.10 19.04 -17.04
CA LEU A 178 -16.88 19.47 -18.43
C LEU A 178 -15.55 18.90 -18.94
N LEU A 179 -15.59 18.23 -20.11
CA LEU A 179 -14.39 17.73 -20.78
C LEU A 179 -14.05 18.57 -22.01
N ASN A 180 -12.85 18.34 -22.55
CA ASN A 180 -12.45 18.94 -23.82
C ASN A 180 -13.44 18.53 -24.92
N THR A 181 -13.92 19.52 -25.67
CA THR A 181 -14.91 19.28 -26.73
C THR A 181 -14.22 18.57 -27.90
N PRO A 182 -14.76 17.43 -28.36
CA PRO A 182 -14.26 16.70 -29.53
C PRO A 182 -14.16 17.60 -30.76
N SER A 183 -13.11 17.39 -31.54
CA SER A 183 -12.82 18.17 -32.74
C SER A 183 -13.13 17.40 -34.02
N GLY A 184 -13.60 18.10 -35.06
CA GLY A 184 -13.91 17.49 -36.35
C GLY A 184 -15.15 16.60 -36.32
N LYS A 185 -15.13 15.51 -37.09
CA LYS A 185 -16.23 14.53 -37.25
C LYS A 185 -16.04 13.26 -36.41
N SER A 186 -14.83 13.01 -35.95
CA SER A 186 -14.52 11.92 -35.05
C SER A 186 -13.30 12.31 -34.22
N ASP A 187 -13.32 11.97 -32.95
CA ASP A 187 -12.23 12.26 -32.01
C ASP A 187 -12.19 11.20 -30.91
N ARG A 188 -11.02 11.06 -30.29
CA ARG A 188 -10.77 10.12 -29.18
C ARG A 188 -10.36 10.88 -27.93
N PHE A 189 -10.97 10.52 -26.81
CA PHE A 189 -10.70 11.15 -25.52
C PHE A 189 -10.18 10.14 -24.51
N PHE A 190 -9.40 10.66 -23.57
CA PHE A 190 -8.96 9.97 -22.35
C PHE A 190 -9.44 10.79 -21.16
N PHE A 191 -9.94 10.11 -20.12
CA PHE A 191 -10.38 10.74 -18.89
C PHE A 191 -9.91 9.92 -17.67
N ASP A 192 -9.20 10.59 -16.77
CA ASP A 192 -8.82 10.11 -15.43
C ASP A 192 -9.82 10.69 -14.44
N TRP A 193 -10.41 9.82 -13.62
CA TRP A 193 -11.31 10.21 -12.57
C TRP A 193 -10.91 9.59 -11.23
N GLY A 194 -10.54 10.43 -10.26
CA GLY A 194 -10.33 10.05 -8.87
C GLY A 194 -11.60 10.16 -8.04
N LEU A 195 -12.00 9.08 -7.38
CA LEU A 195 -13.16 9.03 -6.50
C LEU A 195 -12.90 9.73 -5.16
N ASP A 196 -11.63 9.89 -4.75
CA ASP A 196 -11.26 10.67 -3.56
C ASP A 196 -11.66 12.15 -3.69
N GLU A 197 -11.69 12.70 -4.91
CA GLU A 197 -12.06 14.11 -5.15
C GLU A 197 -13.51 14.40 -4.75
N ILE A 198 -14.37 13.38 -4.76
CA ILE A 198 -15.78 13.49 -4.40
C ILE A 198 -16.08 12.86 -3.03
N GLY A 199 -15.05 12.38 -2.32
CA GLY A 199 -15.13 11.77 -1.00
C GLY A 199 -16.11 10.60 -0.93
N VAL A 200 -15.93 9.62 -1.83
CA VAL A 200 -16.65 8.34 -1.74
C VAL A 200 -16.26 7.61 -0.47
N VAL A 201 -17.27 7.12 0.26
CA VAL A 201 -17.12 6.29 1.46
C VAL A 201 -17.83 4.95 1.26
N GLN A 202 -17.59 3.99 2.15
CA GLN A 202 -18.27 2.69 2.11
C GLN A 202 -19.79 2.86 2.15
N GLY A 203 -20.52 1.96 1.48
CA GLY A 203 -21.98 2.01 1.34
C GLY A 203 -22.52 2.99 0.28
N ASP A 204 -21.67 3.81 -0.33
CA ASP A 204 -22.07 4.62 -1.48
C ASP A 204 -22.22 3.78 -2.75
N VAL A 205 -23.23 4.07 -3.58
CA VAL A 205 -23.33 3.46 -4.92
C VAL A 205 -23.43 4.56 -5.96
N LEU A 206 -22.54 4.54 -6.95
CA LEU A 206 -22.43 5.55 -7.99
C LEU A 206 -22.79 4.98 -9.36
N GLU A 207 -23.61 5.69 -10.14
CA GLU A 207 -23.79 5.45 -11.58
C GLU A 207 -23.16 6.60 -12.37
N TYR A 208 -22.33 6.29 -13.37
CA TYR A 208 -21.65 7.29 -14.19
C TYR A 208 -21.59 6.93 -15.68
N TRP A 209 -21.54 7.96 -16.52
CA TRP A 209 -21.55 7.85 -17.99
C TRP A 209 -21.02 9.12 -18.66
N PHE A 210 -20.79 9.06 -19.97
CA PHE A 210 -20.44 10.22 -20.79
C PHE A 210 -21.64 10.71 -21.60
N GLU A 211 -21.80 12.02 -21.69
CA GLU A 211 -22.81 12.70 -22.49
C GLU A 211 -22.12 13.52 -23.59
N VAL A 212 -22.49 13.31 -24.85
CA VAL A 212 -22.00 14.10 -25.99
C VAL A 212 -23.15 14.80 -26.70
N TRP A 213 -22.93 16.04 -27.14
CA TRP A 213 -23.91 16.84 -27.88
C TRP A 213 -23.39 17.20 -29.28
N ASP A 214 -24.26 17.11 -30.28
CA ASP A 214 -24.00 17.62 -31.63
C ASP A 214 -24.01 19.16 -31.65
N ASN A 215 -23.72 19.74 -32.81
CA ASN A 215 -23.75 21.18 -33.06
C ASN A 215 -24.99 21.63 -33.86
N ASP A 216 -26.09 20.85 -33.87
CA ASP A 216 -27.31 21.14 -34.63
C ASP A 216 -27.96 22.45 -34.14
N GLN A 217 -27.95 23.47 -35.01
CA GLN A 217 -28.55 24.78 -34.73
C GLN A 217 -29.99 24.91 -35.24
N ILE A 218 -30.46 23.96 -36.05
CA ILE A 218 -31.80 23.99 -36.66
C ILE A 218 -32.82 23.36 -35.72
N ASN A 219 -32.55 22.15 -35.23
CA ASN A 219 -33.42 21.44 -34.30
C ASN A 219 -33.00 21.62 -32.83
N GLY A 220 -31.81 22.17 -32.62
CA GLY A 220 -31.15 22.28 -31.31
C GLY A 220 -30.26 21.08 -31.03
N PRO A 221 -29.27 21.22 -30.12
CA PRO A 221 -28.26 20.19 -29.92
C PRO A 221 -28.87 18.87 -29.42
N LYS A 222 -28.67 17.77 -30.16
CA LYS A 222 -29.09 16.42 -29.74
C LYS A 222 -28.02 15.81 -28.86
N MET A 223 -28.45 15.02 -27.89
CA MET A 223 -27.59 14.39 -26.88
C MET A 223 -27.64 12.88 -27.00
N THR A 224 -26.47 12.24 -26.87
CA THR A 224 -26.32 10.80 -26.78
C THR A 224 -25.45 10.44 -25.58
N ARG A 225 -25.77 9.33 -24.90
CA ARG A 225 -25.03 8.81 -23.74
C ARG A 225 -24.22 7.58 -24.10
N SER A 226 -23.08 7.39 -23.43
CA SER A 226 -22.37 6.12 -23.43
C SER A 226 -23.14 5.06 -22.65
N THR A 227 -22.63 3.83 -22.66
CA THR A 227 -22.96 2.83 -21.62
C THR A 227 -22.72 3.44 -20.24
N SER A 228 -23.63 3.20 -19.31
CA SER A 228 -23.43 3.54 -17.91
C SER A 228 -22.66 2.44 -17.19
N TYR A 229 -21.90 2.85 -16.19
CA TYR A 229 -21.13 2.00 -15.31
C TYR A 229 -21.60 2.27 -13.88
N THR A 230 -21.48 1.24 -13.04
CA THR A 230 -21.82 1.33 -11.62
C THR A 230 -20.58 1.02 -10.80
N PHE A 231 -20.32 1.83 -9.78
CA PHE A 231 -19.29 1.57 -8.79
C PHE A 231 -19.92 1.53 -7.41
N ALA A 232 -19.65 0.45 -6.69
CA ALA A 232 -19.84 0.35 -5.25
C ALA A 232 -18.45 0.10 -4.65
N PRO A 233 -18.00 0.88 -3.65
CA PRO A 233 -16.85 0.51 -2.83
C PRO A 233 -17.07 -0.89 -2.24
N PRO A 234 -16.00 -1.68 -2.11
CA PRO A 234 -16.06 -2.94 -1.39
C PRO A 234 -16.62 -2.76 0.03
N SER A 235 -17.37 -3.72 0.53
CA SER A 235 -17.75 -3.73 1.95
C SER A 235 -16.55 -4.00 2.85
N GLU A 236 -16.65 -3.68 4.13
CA GLU A 236 -15.61 -4.02 5.10
C GLU A 236 -15.30 -5.52 5.16
N GLU A 237 -16.33 -6.37 5.08
CA GLU A 237 -16.16 -7.83 4.98
C GLU A 237 -15.45 -8.26 3.70
N GLU A 238 -15.74 -7.62 2.55
CA GLU A 238 -15.06 -7.91 1.29
C GLU A 238 -13.58 -7.50 1.36
N ILE A 239 -13.27 -6.36 1.98
CA ILE A 239 -11.88 -5.90 2.19
C ILE A 239 -11.13 -6.88 3.11
N ARG A 240 -11.75 -7.29 4.22
CA ARG A 240 -11.18 -8.28 5.14
C ARG A 240 -10.94 -9.62 4.44
N ALA A 241 -11.93 -10.13 3.70
CA ALA A 241 -11.79 -11.39 2.96
C ALA A 241 -10.68 -11.33 1.89
N GLU A 242 -10.57 -10.23 1.14
CA GLU A 242 -9.48 -10.02 0.19
C GLU A 242 -8.11 -9.94 0.89
N ARG A 243 -8.04 -9.30 2.06
CA ARG A 243 -6.83 -9.23 2.88
C ARG A 243 -6.43 -10.62 3.38
N ASP A 244 -7.37 -11.38 3.91
CA ASP A 244 -7.10 -12.71 4.47
C ASP A 244 -6.67 -13.69 3.36
N GLU A 245 -7.27 -13.61 2.16
CA GLU A 245 -6.80 -14.37 0.99
C GLU A 245 -5.37 -13.97 0.59
N ALA A 246 -5.08 -12.67 0.55
CA ALA A 246 -3.74 -12.18 0.27
C ALA A 246 -2.72 -12.61 1.35
N ASN A 247 -3.12 -12.62 2.61
CA ASN A 247 -2.27 -13.07 3.71
C ASN A 247 -1.93 -14.56 3.58
N GLN A 248 -2.92 -15.41 3.26
CA GLN A 248 -2.71 -16.83 3.01
C GLN A 248 -1.76 -17.08 1.83
N ASP A 249 -1.89 -16.32 0.74
CA ASP A 249 -0.97 -16.40 -0.40
C ASP A 249 0.45 -15.98 -0.01
N ILE A 250 0.61 -14.89 0.75
CA ILE A 250 1.91 -14.43 1.26
C ILE A 250 2.55 -15.49 2.15
N ALA A 251 1.81 -16.06 3.11
CA ALA A 251 2.30 -17.12 4.00
C ALA A 251 2.72 -18.37 3.21
N ALA A 252 1.93 -18.78 2.20
CA ALA A 252 2.26 -19.90 1.34
C ALA A 252 3.53 -19.64 0.51
N ARG A 253 3.70 -18.42 -0.01
CA ARG A 253 4.91 -18.01 -0.75
C ARG A 253 6.15 -17.97 0.15
N MET A 254 6.02 -17.49 1.39
CA MET A 254 7.11 -17.52 2.38
C MET A 254 7.53 -18.96 2.68
N SER A 255 6.56 -19.85 2.94
CA SER A 255 6.84 -21.27 3.19
C SER A 255 7.52 -21.94 1.99
N ALA A 256 7.09 -21.64 0.76
CA ALA A 256 7.71 -22.17 -0.45
C ALA A 256 9.14 -21.62 -0.65
N ALA A 257 9.36 -20.33 -0.40
CA ALA A 257 10.68 -19.72 -0.48
C ALA A 257 11.64 -20.34 0.55
N ARG A 258 11.16 -20.65 1.75
CA ARG A 258 11.94 -21.36 2.77
C ARG A 258 12.32 -22.77 2.34
N GLU A 259 11.38 -23.55 1.81
CA GLU A 259 11.67 -24.90 1.33
C GLU A 259 12.69 -24.90 0.17
N GLU A 260 12.57 -23.94 -0.75
CA GLU A 260 13.56 -23.76 -1.83
C GLU A 260 14.92 -23.34 -1.25
N ALA A 261 14.93 -22.49 -0.21
CA ALA A 261 16.15 -22.08 0.46
C ALA A 261 16.89 -23.26 1.12
N GLU A 262 16.15 -24.13 1.81
CA GLU A 262 16.68 -25.36 2.41
C GLU A 262 17.22 -26.33 1.33
N ALA A 263 16.49 -26.47 0.22
CA ALA A 263 16.91 -27.31 -0.89
C ALA A 263 18.21 -26.79 -1.53
N LEU A 264 18.31 -25.48 -1.75
CA LEU A 264 19.49 -24.83 -2.31
C LEU A 264 20.73 -25.04 -1.40
N ARG A 265 20.56 -24.90 -0.08
CA ARG A 265 21.63 -25.16 0.91
C ARG A 265 22.18 -26.58 0.78
N LYS A 266 21.31 -27.59 0.74
CA LYS A 266 21.71 -29.00 0.61
C LYS A 266 22.43 -29.28 -0.71
N GLU A 267 22.02 -28.63 -1.79
CA GLU A 267 22.68 -28.79 -3.09
C GLU A 267 24.05 -28.11 -3.14
N MET A 268 24.21 -26.95 -2.48
CA MET A 268 25.51 -26.31 -2.28
C MET A 268 26.46 -27.20 -1.46
N GLU A 269 25.98 -27.80 -0.38
CA GLU A 269 26.77 -28.72 0.45
C GLU A 269 27.27 -29.92 -0.37
N GLU A 270 26.38 -30.55 -1.15
CA GLU A 270 26.73 -31.68 -2.00
C GLU A 270 27.74 -31.28 -3.08
N MET A 271 27.58 -30.08 -3.66
CA MET A 271 28.50 -29.56 -4.67
C MET A 271 29.88 -29.26 -4.10
N ARG A 272 29.95 -28.59 -2.94
CA ARG A 272 31.21 -28.34 -2.22
C ARG A 272 31.95 -29.65 -1.98
N ARG A 273 31.23 -30.70 -1.56
CA ARG A 273 31.80 -32.03 -1.34
C ARG A 273 32.34 -32.64 -2.64
N GLN A 274 31.60 -32.55 -3.74
CA GLN A 274 32.04 -33.07 -5.04
C GLN A 274 33.32 -32.36 -5.53
N LEU A 275 33.34 -31.03 -5.49
CA LEU A 275 34.51 -30.24 -5.87
C LEU A 275 35.72 -30.53 -4.98
N GLY A 276 35.51 -30.89 -3.71
CA GLY A 276 36.58 -31.32 -2.79
C GLY A 276 37.16 -32.71 -3.09
N GLU A 277 36.39 -33.59 -3.75
CA GLU A 277 36.82 -34.93 -4.15
C GLU A 277 37.47 -34.96 -5.54
N ASP A 278 37.06 -34.06 -6.43
CA ASP A 278 37.50 -34.01 -7.83
C ASP A 278 38.84 -33.26 -8.01
N GLU A 279 39.77 -33.84 -8.77
CA GLU A 279 41.09 -33.22 -9.06
C GLU A 279 41.02 -32.13 -10.15
N GLU A 280 39.97 -32.10 -10.98
CA GLU A 280 39.76 -31.13 -12.06
C GLU A 280 38.27 -30.80 -12.21
N PHE A 281 37.95 -29.51 -12.40
CA PHE A 281 36.59 -29.05 -12.71
C PHE A 281 36.14 -29.52 -14.10
N ASP A 282 35.07 -30.31 -14.19
CA ASP A 282 34.56 -30.87 -15.44
C ASP A 282 33.25 -30.20 -15.91
N TRP A 283 32.83 -30.51 -17.14
CA TRP A 283 31.63 -29.92 -17.76
C TRP A 283 30.31 -30.26 -17.04
N LYS A 284 30.29 -31.31 -16.21
CA LYS A 284 29.13 -31.66 -15.38
C LYS A 284 29.08 -30.74 -14.17
N ASP A 285 30.22 -30.40 -13.59
CA ASP A 285 30.32 -29.47 -12.46
C ASP A 285 29.88 -28.07 -12.90
N GLU A 286 30.35 -27.63 -14.07
CA GLU A 286 29.89 -26.39 -14.73
C GLU A 286 28.35 -26.37 -14.88
N ARG A 287 27.77 -27.47 -15.36
CA ARG A 287 26.32 -27.56 -15.54
C ARG A 287 25.55 -27.60 -14.22
N ALA A 288 26.07 -28.29 -13.22
CA ALA A 288 25.44 -28.36 -11.91
C ALA A 288 25.48 -26.98 -11.24
N MET A 289 26.60 -26.25 -11.35
CA MET A 289 26.72 -24.86 -10.91
C MET A 289 25.73 -23.93 -11.63
N GLU A 290 25.59 -24.05 -12.95
CA GLU A 290 24.57 -23.29 -13.69
C GLU A 290 23.13 -23.59 -13.20
N GLU A 291 22.85 -24.82 -12.78
CA GLU A 291 21.54 -25.21 -12.26
C GLU A 291 21.29 -24.62 -10.86
N LEU A 292 22.29 -24.64 -9.98
CA LEU A 292 22.26 -23.95 -8.69
C LEU A 292 22.00 -22.45 -8.84
N MET A 293 22.73 -21.78 -9.74
CA MET A 293 22.55 -20.35 -9.99
C MET A 293 21.16 -20.01 -10.53
N LYS A 294 20.58 -20.86 -11.40
CA LYS A 294 19.20 -20.66 -11.88
C LYS A 294 18.16 -20.81 -10.76
N ARG A 295 18.34 -21.77 -9.86
CA ARG A 295 17.45 -21.93 -8.70
C ARG A 295 17.58 -20.76 -7.75
N GLN A 296 18.80 -20.32 -7.48
CA GLN A 296 19.08 -19.12 -6.71
C GLN A 296 18.43 -17.87 -7.32
N GLU A 297 18.52 -17.66 -8.64
CA GLU A 297 17.83 -16.57 -9.33
C GLU A 297 16.31 -16.67 -9.16
N SER A 298 15.74 -17.88 -9.26
CA SER A 298 14.31 -18.09 -9.05
C SER A 298 13.86 -17.81 -7.61
N LEU A 299 14.68 -18.13 -6.62
CA LEU A 299 14.42 -17.80 -5.22
C LEU A 299 14.44 -16.28 -5.01
N ARG A 300 15.42 -15.58 -5.59
CA ARG A 300 15.49 -14.12 -5.55
C ARG A 300 14.23 -13.48 -6.14
N ASP A 301 13.83 -13.92 -7.33
CA ASP A 301 12.64 -13.39 -7.99
C ASP A 301 11.36 -13.69 -7.17
N ALA A 302 11.28 -14.86 -6.54
CA ALA A 302 10.17 -15.20 -5.64
C ALA A 302 10.10 -14.27 -4.41
N LEU A 303 11.24 -13.93 -3.80
CA LEU A 303 11.32 -13.00 -2.67
C LEU A 303 10.96 -11.57 -3.08
N GLU A 304 11.36 -11.11 -4.27
CA GLU A 304 10.95 -9.80 -4.80
C GLU A 304 9.44 -9.73 -5.06
N GLU A 305 8.86 -10.79 -5.64
CA GLU A 305 7.41 -10.88 -5.85
C GLU A 305 6.64 -10.94 -4.53
N LEU A 306 7.20 -11.57 -3.50
CA LEU A 306 6.65 -11.57 -2.14
C LEU A 306 6.62 -10.15 -1.55
N GLN A 307 7.72 -9.42 -1.68
CA GLN A 307 7.80 -8.02 -1.22
C GLN A 307 6.79 -7.12 -1.95
N LYS A 308 6.62 -7.31 -3.26
CA LYS A 308 5.61 -6.57 -4.05
C LYS A 308 4.19 -6.94 -3.63
N ALA A 309 3.89 -8.23 -3.49
CA ALA A 309 2.57 -8.71 -3.09
C ALA A 309 2.17 -8.14 -1.71
N ASN A 310 3.08 -8.12 -0.74
CA ASN A 310 2.80 -7.52 0.56
C ASN A 310 2.59 -5.99 0.46
N LYS A 311 3.43 -5.28 -0.30
CA LYS A 311 3.27 -3.83 -0.58
C LYS A 311 1.93 -3.49 -1.24
N GLU A 312 1.48 -4.31 -2.19
CA GLU A 312 0.20 -4.11 -2.88
C GLU A 312 -0.98 -4.39 -1.94
N LYS A 313 -0.90 -5.45 -1.13
CA LYS A 313 -1.88 -5.75 -0.09
C LYS A 313 -2.06 -4.58 0.87
N ASP A 314 -0.96 -4.06 1.42
CA ASP A 314 -1.01 -2.95 2.39
C ASP A 314 -1.60 -1.69 1.75
N LYS A 315 -1.23 -1.37 0.50
CA LYS A 315 -1.82 -0.24 -0.24
C LYS A 315 -3.33 -0.40 -0.45
N ARG A 316 -3.79 -1.63 -0.73
CA ARG A 316 -5.20 -1.94 -0.99
C ARG A 316 -6.05 -1.91 0.29
N ALA A 317 -5.57 -2.49 1.38
CA ALA A 317 -6.24 -2.45 2.68
C ALA A 317 -6.47 -0.99 3.14
N ASN A 318 -5.43 -0.16 3.01
CA ASN A 318 -5.45 1.25 3.39
C ASN A 318 -6.24 2.17 2.42
N GLU A 319 -6.71 1.67 1.25
CA GLU A 319 -7.41 2.49 0.26
C GLU A 319 -8.81 2.88 0.73
N PHE A 320 -9.53 1.99 1.43
CA PHE A 320 -10.95 2.14 1.77
C PHE A 320 -11.26 2.26 3.27
N SER A 321 -10.27 2.05 4.15
CA SER A 321 -10.41 2.25 5.59
C SER A 321 -9.18 2.96 6.15
N PRO A 322 -9.32 4.08 6.88
CA PRO A 322 -8.26 4.58 7.73
C PRO A 322 -8.12 3.62 8.92
N GLU A 323 -7.26 2.62 8.79
CA GLU A 323 -6.94 1.69 9.89
C GLU A 323 -6.34 2.44 11.09
N GLU A 324 -6.48 1.85 12.28
CA GLU A 324 -5.85 2.40 13.48
C GLU A 324 -4.33 2.51 13.30
N GLU A 325 -3.72 3.54 13.90
CA GLU A 325 -2.27 3.75 13.86
C GLU A 325 -1.50 2.50 14.34
N ARG A 326 -2.09 1.69 15.23
CA ARG A 326 -1.52 0.43 15.71
C ARG A 326 -1.46 -0.64 14.63
N ILE A 327 -2.51 -0.78 13.80
CA ILE A 327 -2.54 -1.74 12.68
C ILE A 327 -1.54 -1.32 11.60
N ILE A 328 -1.47 -0.01 11.29
CA ILE A 328 -0.51 0.53 10.32
C ILE A 328 0.94 0.28 10.77
N GLN A 329 1.26 0.49 12.04
CA GLN A 329 2.61 0.22 12.57
C GLN A 329 3.00 -1.25 12.43
N LYS A 330 2.06 -2.18 12.70
CA LYS A 330 2.28 -3.62 12.53
C LYS A 330 2.51 -4.00 11.06
N GLN A 331 1.80 -3.37 10.13
CA GLN A 331 2.03 -3.54 8.69
C GLN A 331 3.40 -3.02 8.25
N GLU A 332 3.84 -1.86 8.75
CA GLU A 332 5.17 -1.31 8.45
C GLU A 332 6.30 -2.23 8.96
N GLN A 333 6.17 -2.77 10.18
CA GLN A 333 7.12 -3.74 10.73
C GLN A 333 7.26 -4.98 9.84
N LEU A 334 6.13 -5.50 9.34
CA LEU A 334 6.14 -6.62 8.41
C LEU A 334 6.89 -6.30 7.11
N GLN A 335 6.69 -5.10 6.57
CA GLN A 335 7.39 -4.66 5.37
C GLN A 335 8.90 -4.58 5.59
N GLU A 336 9.34 -4.08 6.74
CA GLU A 336 10.75 -4.06 7.12
C GLU A 336 11.32 -5.47 7.25
N LEU A 337 10.59 -6.42 7.85
CA LEU A 337 11.03 -7.81 7.97
C LEU A 337 11.31 -8.45 6.60
N ILE A 338 10.38 -8.33 5.65
CA ILE A 338 10.52 -8.88 4.30
C ILE A 338 11.67 -8.20 3.54
N GLU A 339 11.86 -6.89 3.73
CA GLU A 339 12.95 -6.14 3.08
C GLU A 339 14.33 -6.54 3.64
N GLN A 340 14.41 -6.85 4.93
CA GLN A 340 15.63 -7.30 5.61
C GLN A 340 16.06 -8.71 5.23
N VAL A 341 15.12 -9.60 4.84
CA VAL A 341 15.43 -10.95 4.34
C VAL A 341 16.31 -10.90 3.07
N MET A 342 16.18 -9.84 2.26
CA MET A 342 16.95 -9.62 1.02
C MET A 342 18.09 -8.61 1.22
N ASN A 343 19.09 -8.95 2.04
CA ASN A 343 20.18 -8.02 2.36
C ASN A 343 21.14 -7.75 1.15
N GLU A 344 21.86 -6.62 1.17
CA GLU A 344 22.79 -6.22 0.10
C GLU A 344 24.01 -7.16 -0.05
N GLU A 345 24.32 -7.91 1.01
CA GLU A 345 25.52 -8.74 1.09
C GLU A 345 25.34 -10.09 0.39
N LEU A 346 24.16 -10.71 0.55
CA LEU A 346 23.70 -11.87 -0.21
C LEU A 346 23.75 -11.56 -1.71
N LYS A 347 23.27 -10.37 -2.12
CA LYS A 347 23.39 -9.88 -3.50
C LYS A 347 24.84 -9.75 -3.97
N ALA A 348 25.73 -9.23 -3.13
CA ALA A 348 27.14 -9.06 -3.47
C ALA A 348 27.87 -10.40 -3.66
N MET A 349 27.60 -11.41 -2.83
CA MET A 349 28.18 -12.75 -2.99
C MET A 349 27.72 -13.44 -4.27
N TYR A 350 26.45 -13.26 -4.66
CA TYR A 350 25.95 -13.79 -5.94
C TYR A 350 26.67 -13.17 -7.14
N ASP A 351 26.87 -11.85 -7.11
CA ASP A 351 27.62 -11.14 -8.16
C ASP A 351 29.09 -11.60 -8.20
N GLU A 352 29.67 -11.97 -7.05
CA GLU A 352 31.04 -12.49 -6.96
C GLU A 352 31.14 -13.92 -7.50
N MET A 353 30.21 -14.81 -7.14
CA MET A 353 30.15 -16.18 -7.66
C MET A 353 29.91 -16.21 -9.17
N GLN A 354 29.06 -15.31 -9.68
CA GLN A 354 28.85 -15.18 -11.13
C GLN A 354 30.13 -14.75 -11.86
N LYS A 355 30.94 -13.86 -11.26
CA LYS A 355 32.25 -13.48 -11.82
C LYS A 355 33.24 -14.64 -11.79
N LEU A 356 33.31 -15.38 -10.68
CA LEU A 356 34.18 -16.56 -10.55
C LEU A 356 33.85 -17.62 -11.62
N MET A 357 32.56 -17.82 -11.90
CA MET A 357 32.12 -18.69 -13.00
C MET A 357 32.47 -18.15 -14.40
N GLU A 358 32.34 -16.85 -14.64
CA GLU A 358 32.67 -16.25 -15.94
C GLU A 358 34.18 -16.31 -16.25
N GLU A 359 35.03 -16.34 -15.22
CA GLU A 359 36.49 -16.38 -15.37
C GLU A 359 37.04 -17.80 -15.68
N MET A 360 36.29 -18.89 -15.39
CA MET A 360 36.58 -20.30 -15.75
C MET A 360 38.06 -20.72 -15.65
N ASP A 361 38.75 -20.39 -14.55
CA ASP A 361 40.15 -20.78 -14.34
C ASP A 361 40.24 -21.99 -13.38
N PRO A 362 40.84 -23.12 -13.78
CA PRO A 362 41.01 -24.31 -12.93
C PRO A 362 41.75 -24.06 -11.61
N ASP A 363 42.57 -23.01 -11.54
CA ASP A 363 43.30 -22.62 -10.33
C ASP A 363 42.38 -21.96 -9.26
N MET A 364 41.09 -21.72 -9.56
CA MET A 364 40.11 -21.07 -8.69
C MET A 364 39.17 -22.07 -7.98
N MET A 365 39.42 -23.38 -8.09
CA MET A 365 38.64 -24.43 -7.40
C MET A 365 38.59 -24.22 -5.88
N ASP A 366 39.73 -23.85 -5.28
CA ASP A 366 39.82 -23.57 -3.84
C ASP A 366 38.98 -22.32 -3.49
N GLU A 367 39.04 -21.26 -4.30
CA GLU A 367 38.24 -20.04 -4.11
C GLU A 367 36.73 -20.30 -4.31
N MET A 368 36.36 -21.16 -5.25
CA MET A 368 34.96 -21.59 -5.45
C MET A 368 34.44 -22.43 -4.27
N GLN A 369 35.28 -23.29 -3.69
CA GLN A 369 34.91 -24.05 -2.50
C GLN A 369 34.70 -23.13 -1.29
N GLU A 370 35.59 -22.16 -1.07
CA GLU A 370 35.44 -21.15 -0.01
C GLU A 370 34.17 -20.31 -0.22
N GLN A 371 33.87 -19.93 -1.47
CA GLN A 371 32.66 -19.16 -1.77
C GLN A 371 31.38 -19.98 -1.55
N LEU A 372 31.33 -21.24 -2.01
CA LEU A 372 30.19 -22.13 -1.76
C LEU A 372 29.97 -22.37 -0.27
N GLU A 373 31.05 -22.51 0.50
CA GLU A 373 30.99 -22.66 1.95
C GLU A 373 30.45 -21.40 2.64
N SER A 374 30.85 -20.21 2.20
CA SER A 374 30.29 -18.95 2.70
C SER A 374 28.80 -18.81 2.35
N MET A 375 28.43 -19.16 1.12
CA MET A 375 27.04 -19.13 0.66
C MET A 375 26.15 -20.12 1.42
N GLU A 376 26.67 -21.28 1.81
CA GLU A 376 25.95 -22.28 2.62
C GLU A 376 25.55 -21.71 3.99
N VAL A 377 26.45 -20.97 4.66
CA VAL A 377 26.19 -20.30 5.95
C VAL A 377 25.13 -19.20 5.80
N ASP A 378 25.24 -18.40 4.75
CA ASP A 378 24.26 -17.33 4.48
C ASP A 378 22.90 -17.92 4.07
N GLN A 379 22.89 -19.07 3.37
CA GLN A 379 21.66 -19.76 2.99
C GLN A 379 20.94 -20.39 4.19
N GLU A 380 21.68 -20.95 5.14
CA GLU A 380 21.12 -21.40 6.42
C GLU A 380 20.54 -20.23 7.23
N SER A 381 21.22 -19.10 7.20
CA SER A 381 20.72 -17.87 7.82
C SER A 381 19.41 -17.43 7.15
N LEU A 382 19.37 -17.39 5.82
CA LEU A 382 18.17 -17.04 5.04
C LEU A 382 16.98 -17.99 5.33
N GLU A 383 17.23 -19.30 5.44
CA GLU A 383 16.21 -20.29 5.83
C GLU A 383 15.58 -19.94 7.18
N LYS A 384 16.41 -19.68 8.20
CA LYS A 384 15.97 -19.26 9.55
C LYS A 384 15.25 -17.91 9.54
N GLU A 385 15.71 -16.95 8.73
CA GLU A 385 15.08 -15.65 8.58
C GLU A 385 13.69 -15.75 7.96
N LEU A 386 13.50 -16.64 6.98
CA LEU A 386 12.20 -16.91 6.37
C LEU A 386 11.24 -17.60 7.34
N ASP A 387 11.73 -18.54 8.16
CA ASP A 387 10.93 -19.13 9.24
C ASP A 387 10.50 -18.07 10.26
N ARG A 388 11.43 -17.22 10.70
CA ARG A 388 11.13 -16.11 11.61
C ARG A 388 10.10 -15.16 11.04
N ALA A 389 10.31 -14.73 9.79
CA ALA A 389 9.40 -13.82 9.11
C ALA A 389 8.00 -14.43 8.95
N LEU A 390 7.89 -15.73 8.64
CA LEU A 390 6.62 -16.44 8.54
C LEU A 390 5.90 -16.53 9.88
N GLU A 391 6.62 -16.85 10.96
CA GLU A 391 6.01 -16.96 12.28
C GLU A 391 5.54 -15.59 12.80
N GLN A 392 6.37 -14.56 12.63
CA GLN A 392 6.01 -13.18 12.96
C GLN A 392 4.85 -12.67 12.11
N PHE A 393 4.78 -13.05 10.84
CA PHE A 393 3.66 -12.74 9.96
C PHE A 393 2.35 -13.28 10.51
N LYS A 394 2.32 -14.57 10.90
CA LYS A 394 1.12 -15.19 11.49
C LYS A 394 0.73 -14.56 12.83
N GLN A 395 1.72 -14.28 13.67
CA GLN A 395 1.50 -13.59 14.95
C GLN A 395 0.84 -12.22 14.72
N LEU A 396 1.36 -11.42 13.79
CA LEU A 396 0.80 -10.11 13.46
C LEU A 396 -0.61 -10.23 12.86
N GLU A 397 -0.85 -11.22 12.00
CA GLU A 397 -2.19 -11.49 11.45
C GLU A 397 -3.20 -11.83 12.55
N TYR A 398 -2.82 -12.69 13.51
CA TYR A 398 -3.64 -13.00 14.67
C TYR A 398 -3.97 -11.73 15.47
N GLU A 399 -2.97 -10.91 15.78
CA GLU A 399 -3.18 -9.70 16.56
C GLU A 399 -4.08 -8.68 15.85
N VAL A 400 -3.89 -8.45 14.54
CA VAL A 400 -4.75 -7.55 13.76
C VAL A 400 -6.19 -8.06 13.73
N ASN A 401 -6.38 -9.36 13.48
CA ASN A 401 -7.71 -9.97 13.46
C ASN A 401 -8.39 -9.95 14.84
N MET A 402 -7.63 -10.12 15.92
CA MET A 402 -8.15 -9.99 17.28
C MET A 402 -8.53 -8.54 17.61
N ASP A 403 -7.69 -7.58 17.23
CA ASP A 403 -7.95 -6.15 17.42
C ASP A 403 -9.24 -5.72 16.69
N GLU A 404 -9.44 -6.19 15.45
CA GLU A 404 -10.68 -5.97 14.71
C GLU A 404 -11.88 -6.65 15.35
N ALA A 405 -11.74 -7.87 15.85
CA ALA A 405 -12.85 -8.56 16.52
C ALA A 405 -13.26 -7.84 17.82
N ILE A 406 -12.31 -7.22 18.53
CA ILE A 406 -12.57 -6.36 19.68
C ILE A 406 -13.35 -5.11 19.26
N GLU A 407 -12.98 -4.47 18.15
CA GLU A 407 -13.70 -3.31 17.62
C GLU A 407 -15.10 -3.67 17.11
N ASP A 408 -15.26 -4.78 16.37
CA ASP A 408 -16.56 -5.31 15.95
C ASP A 408 -17.47 -5.55 17.18
N LEU A 409 -16.91 -6.09 18.26
CA LEU A 409 -17.64 -6.32 19.50
C LEU A 409 -18.08 -5.01 20.18
N LYS A 410 -17.22 -3.99 20.15
CA LYS A 410 -17.55 -2.64 20.67
C LYS A 410 -18.64 -2.00 19.81
N GLU A 411 -18.55 -2.10 18.48
CA GLU A 411 -19.54 -1.56 17.55
C GLU A 411 -20.90 -2.25 17.73
N LEU A 412 -20.93 -3.58 17.80
CA LEU A 412 -22.16 -4.33 18.09
C LEU A 412 -22.78 -3.91 19.42
N ALA A 413 -21.95 -3.66 20.45
CA ALA A 413 -22.44 -3.17 21.72
C ALA A 413 -23.05 -1.76 21.62
N GLU A 414 -22.45 -0.86 20.83
CA GLU A 414 -23.00 0.48 20.58
C GLU A 414 -24.32 0.41 19.80
N GLN A 415 -24.37 -0.37 18.72
CA GLN A 415 -25.60 -0.59 17.94
C GLN A 415 -26.72 -1.19 18.81
N GLN A 416 -26.38 -2.11 19.71
CA GLN A 416 -27.33 -2.72 20.65
C GLN A 416 -27.83 -1.70 21.71
N GLU A 417 -26.98 -0.77 22.18
CA GLU A 417 -27.39 0.35 23.04
C GLU A 417 -28.33 1.34 22.32
N GLU A 418 -28.03 1.68 21.07
CA GLU A 418 -28.89 2.54 20.26
C GLU A 418 -30.27 1.90 20.05
N LEU A 419 -30.30 0.62 19.66
CA LEU A 419 -31.53 -0.15 19.51
C LEU A 419 -32.32 -0.23 20.82
N ALA A 420 -31.64 -0.32 21.97
CA ALA A 420 -32.28 -0.28 23.28
C ALA A 420 -33.05 1.02 23.52
N VAL A 421 -32.45 2.15 23.14
CA VAL A 421 -33.06 3.48 23.27
C VAL A 421 -34.25 3.63 22.31
N GLU A 422 -34.13 3.16 21.07
CA GLU A 422 -35.22 3.19 20.10
C GLU A 422 -36.41 2.31 20.50
N THR A 423 -36.11 1.12 21.01
CA THR A 423 -37.10 0.17 21.53
C THR A 423 -37.84 0.74 22.72
N GLU A 424 -37.15 1.40 23.66
CA GLU A 424 -37.79 2.07 24.80
C GLU A 424 -38.71 3.22 24.37
N LYS A 425 -38.25 4.04 23.42
CA LYS A 425 -38.99 5.20 22.89
C LYS A 425 -40.10 4.83 21.91
N GLN A 426 -40.10 3.60 21.41
CA GLN A 426 -40.99 3.12 20.33
C GLN A 426 -40.89 4.03 19.09
N SER A 427 -39.66 4.37 18.71
CA SER A 427 -39.38 5.22 17.54
C SER A 427 -39.85 4.57 16.23
N GLU A 428 -39.84 3.24 16.17
CA GLU A 428 -40.21 2.44 15.00
C GLU A 428 -41.27 1.34 15.33
N PRO A 429 -41.92 0.73 14.32
CA PRO A 429 -42.78 -0.43 14.52
C PRO A 429 -42.03 -1.62 15.12
N ASN A 430 -42.68 -2.38 16.01
CA ASN A 430 -42.08 -3.57 16.65
C ASN A 430 -41.58 -4.62 15.65
N ASP A 431 -42.21 -4.75 14.48
CA ASP A 431 -41.72 -5.64 13.41
C ASP A 431 -40.35 -5.20 12.85
N SER A 432 -40.10 -3.88 12.78
CA SER A 432 -38.82 -3.30 12.34
C SER A 432 -37.74 -3.49 13.41
N LEU A 433 -38.06 -3.15 14.67
CA LEU A 433 -37.16 -3.30 15.81
C LEU A 433 -36.77 -4.76 16.04
N ALA A 434 -37.69 -5.71 15.86
CA ALA A 434 -37.38 -7.13 15.96
C ALA A 434 -36.47 -7.60 14.81
N ALA A 435 -36.63 -7.07 13.60
CA ALA A 435 -35.75 -7.37 12.49
C ALA A 435 -34.33 -6.82 12.70
N GLN A 436 -34.20 -5.60 13.24
CA GLN A 436 -32.91 -5.04 13.62
C GLN A 436 -32.25 -5.87 14.73
N GLN A 437 -33.00 -6.28 15.76
CA GLN A 437 -32.49 -7.18 16.79
C GLN A 437 -32.01 -8.52 16.22
N ASP A 438 -32.81 -9.14 15.34
CA ASP A 438 -32.45 -10.42 14.71
C ASP A 438 -31.19 -10.27 13.84
N SER A 439 -30.97 -9.10 13.21
CA SER A 439 -29.75 -8.78 12.47
C SER A 439 -28.52 -8.66 13.38
N LEU A 440 -28.63 -7.96 14.51
CA LEU A 440 -27.54 -7.85 15.49
C LEU A 440 -27.18 -9.22 16.06
N SER A 441 -28.17 -10.08 16.31
CA SER A 441 -27.92 -11.45 16.78
C SER A 441 -27.13 -12.27 15.76
N GLN A 442 -27.40 -12.10 14.47
CA GLN A 442 -26.65 -12.79 13.40
C GLN A 442 -25.21 -12.29 13.32
N ALA A 443 -25.01 -10.97 13.38
CA ALA A 443 -23.67 -10.38 13.37
C ALA A 443 -22.83 -10.85 14.57
N PHE A 444 -23.45 -10.98 15.76
CA PHE A 444 -22.78 -11.54 16.93
C PHE A 444 -22.42 -13.04 16.74
N GLU A 445 -23.31 -13.85 16.17
CA GLU A 445 -23.02 -15.27 15.87
C GLU A 445 -21.87 -15.43 14.85
N GLU A 446 -21.77 -14.53 13.88
CA GLU A 446 -20.66 -14.49 12.93
C GLU A 446 -19.35 -14.07 13.59
N LEU A 447 -19.38 -13.05 14.46
CA LEU A 447 -18.22 -12.63 15.24
C LEU A 447 -17.70 -13.76 16.15
N GLN A 448 -18.58 -14.53 16.79
CA GLN A 448 -18.19 -15.69 17.59
C GLN A 448 -17.47 -16.75 16.75
N LYS A 449 -17.97 -17.07 15.55
CA LYS A 449 -17.31 -18.03 14.65
C LYS A 449 -15.92 -17.55 14.27
N ARG A 450 -15.77 -16.26 13.97
CA ARG A 450 -14.48 -15.63 13.68
C ARG A 450 -13.53 -15.74 14.87
N LEU A 451 -14.01 -15.48 16.07
CA LEU A 451 -13.26 -15.61 17.31
C LEU A 451 -12.83 -17.07 17.60
N ASP A 452 -13.65 -18.06 17.26
CA ASP A 452 -13.31 -19.49 17.35
C ASP A 452 -12.28 -19.93 16.29
N GLU A 453 -12.34 -19.35 15.09
CA GLU A 453 -11.34 -19.56 14.04
C GLU A 453 -10.00 -18.92 14.42
N LEU A 454 -10.04 -17.73 15.02
CA LEU A 454 -8.87 -17.07 15.60
C LEU A 454 -8.20 -17.92 16.68
N ASP A 455 -8.96 -18.51 17.61
CA ASP A 455 -8.40 -19.40 18.62
C ASP A 455 -7.69 -20.61 18.00
N LYS A 456 -8.26 -21.22 16.95
CA LYS A 456 -7.61 -22.33 16.24
C LYS A 456 -6.32 -21.88 15.54
N SER A 457 -6.34 -20.72 14.89
CA SER A 457 -5.13 -20.18 14.25
C SER A 457 -4.02 -19.89 15.27
N ASN A 458 -4.41 -19.43 16.48
CA ASN A 458 -3.49 -19.19 17.58
C ASN A 458 -2.89 -20.49 18.14
N GLU A 459 -3.65 -21.60 18.15
CA GLU A 459 -3.12 -22.93 18.51
C GLU A 459 -2.09 -23.46 17.50
N GLU A 460 -2.10 -22.97 16.26
CA GLU A 460 -1.14 -23.35 15.21
C GLU A 460 0.17 -22.54 15.26
N LEU A 461 0.23 -21.47 16.06
CA LEU A 461 1.45 -20.69 16.30
C LEU A 461 2.45 -21.50 17.13
N GLU A 462 3.74 -21.28 16.90
CA GLU A 462 4.80 -21.87 17.72
C GLU A 462 4.76 -21.35 19.17
N ASN A 463 4.35 -20.09 19.34
CA ASN A 463 4.17 -19.45 20.64
C ASN A 463 2.73 -18.89 20.74
N PRO A 464 1.74 -19.72 21.10
CA PRO A 464 0.35 -19.29 21.19
C PRO A 464 0.13 -18.16 22.20
N ASN A 465 -0.68 -17.17 21.83
CA ASN A 465 -1.10 -16.10 22.72
C ASN A 465 -2.09 -16.63 23.78
N PRO A 466 -2.11 -16.05 24.99
CA PRO A 466 -3.12 -16.40 25.97
C PRO A 466 -4.51 -15.96 25.47
N THR A 467 -5.48 -16.86 25.58
CA THR A 467 -6.88 -16.60 25.22
C THR A 467 -7.79 -16.76 26.44
N MET A 468 -8.96 -16.14 26.38
CA MET A 468 -10.02 -16.24 27.38
C MET A 468 -11.01 -17.35 27.00
N GLU A 469 -11.50 -18.11 27.98
CA GLU A 469 -12.69 -18.95 27.78
C GLU A 469 -13.92 -18.05 27.75
N ARG A 470 -14.64 -18.05 26.62
CA ARG A 470 -15.73 -17.09 26.32
C ARG A 470 -17.11 -17.74 26.29
N SER A 471 -17.20 -19.04 26.55
CA SER A 471 -18.44 -19.80 26.37
C SER A 471 -19.59 -19.27 27.22
N ASP A 472 -19.30 -18.91 28.47
CA ASP A 472 -20.31 -18.45 29.43
C ASP A 472 -20.84 -17.06 29.05
N GLU A 473 -19.96 -16.14 28.65
CA GLU A 473 -20.31 -14.81 28.19
C GLU A 473 -21.06 -14.85 26.85
N ASN A 474 -20.61 -15.69 25.91
CA ASN A 474 -21.26 -15.91 24.61
C ASN A 474 -22.70 -16.41 24.77
N GLU A 475 -22.91 -17.46 25.57
CA GLU A 475 -24.24 -18.01 25.85
C GLU A 475 -25.16 -16.97 26.52
N SER A 476 -24.63 -16.19 27.45
CA SER A 476 -25.38 -15.12 28.14
C SER A 476 -25.84 -14.01 27.18
N ILE A 477 -24.95 -13.53 26.32
CA ILE A 477 -25.25 -12.48 25.33
C ILE A 477 -26.31 -12.99 24.35
N GLU A 478 -26.16 -14.20 23.80
CA GLU A 478 -27.13 -14.83 22.91
C GLU A 478 -28.51 -14.97 23.56
N GLU A 479 -28.57 -15.46 24.82
CA GLU A 479 -29.82 -15.61 25.56
C GLU A 479 -30.54 -14.26 25.67
N LYS A 480 -29.81 -13.20 26.04
CA LYS A 480 -30.37 -11.85 26.19
C LYS A 480 -30.85 -11.26 24.87
N MET A 481 -30.09 -11.45 23.78
CA MET A 481 -30.47 -10.95 22.45
C MET A 481 -31.71 -11.70 21.91
N SER A 482 -31.77 -13.02 22.10
CA SER A 482 -32.92 -13.86 21.75
C SER A 482 -34.16 -13.47 22.55
N ASP A 483 -34.02 -13.33 23.87
CA ASP A 483 -35.10 -12.88 24.76
C ASP A 483 -35.59 -11.47 24.39
N SER A 484 -34.68 -10.57 24.00
CA SER A 484 -35.05 -9.23 23.53
C SER A 484 -35.98 -9.31 22.32
N SER A 485 -35.60 -10.08 21.29
CA SER A 485 -36.40 -10.28 20.07
C SER A 485 -37.80 -10.81 20.39
N ASP A 486 -37.89 -11.84 21.24
CA ASP A 486 -39.16 -12.41 21.70
C ASP A 486 -40.01 -11.42 22.50
N GLN A 487 -39.37 -10.56 23.29
CA GLN A 487 -40.06 -9.54 24.08
C GLN A 487 -40.57 -8.38 23.22
N ILE A 488 -39.85 -7.99 22.16
CA ILE A 488 -40.33 -7.01 21.16
C ILE A 488 -41.58 -7.56 20.47
N LYS A 489 -41.53 -8.82 20.01
CA LYS A 489 -42.67 -9.53 19.39
C LYS A 489 -43.88 -9.67 20.31
N GLN A 490 -43.68 -9.61 21.63
CA GLN A 490 -44.72 -9.66 22.66
C GLN A 490 -45.15 -8.27 23.18
N ASP A 491 -44.75 -7.17 22.52
CA ASP A 491 -45.01 -5.78 22.92
C ASP A 491 -44.47 -5.42 24.33
N LYS A 492 -43.43 -6.11 24.80
CA LYS A 492 -42.77 -5.89 26.10
C LYS A 492 -41.52 -5.02 25.97
N ASN A 493 -41.62 -3.92 25.22
CA ASN A 493 -40.49 -3.08 24.80
C ASN A 493 -39.57 -2.61 25.95
N LYS A 494 -40.11 -2.34 27.16
CA LYS A 494 -39.28 -1.97 28.32
C LYS A 494 -38.35 -3.09 28.80
N LYS A 495 -38.81 -4.34 28.73
CA LYS A 495 -37.98 -5.48 29.11
C LYS A 495 -36.99 -5.81 27.99
N ALA A 496 -37.42 -5.71 26.73
CA ALA A 496 -36.55 -5.90 25.58
C ALA A 496 -35.38 -4.91 25.61
N SER A 497 -35.68 -3.62 25.81
CA SER A 497 -34.68 -2.56 25.98
C SER A 497 -33.70 -2.83 27.13
N GLN A 498 -34.19 -3.40 28.24
CA GLN A 498 -33.31 -3.79 29.35
C GLN A 498 -32.38 -4.95 28.96
N ASN A 499 -32.90 -5.99 28.32
CA ASN A 499 -32.08 -7.09 27.82
C ASN A 499 -31.07 -6.64 26.74
N GLN A 500 -31.44 -5.65 25.92
CA GLN A 500 -30.55 -5.02 24.94
C GLN A 500 -29.39 -4.31 25.62
N GLN A 501 -29.66 -3.50 26.65
CA GLN A 501 -28.62 -2.86 27.46
C GLN A 501 -27.74 -3.88 28.17
N ASP A 502 -28.34 -4.91 28.77
CA ASP A 502 -27.61 -5.94 29.50
C ASP A 502 -26.70 -6.77 28.56
N ALA A 503 -27.09 -6.96 27.30
CA ALA A 503 -26.26 -7.62 26.28
C ALA A 503 -25.11 -6.71 25.83
N ALA A 504 -25.39 -5.43 25.58
CA ALA A 504 -24.38 -4.45 25.21
C ALA A 504 -23.31 -4.25 26.30
N GLU A 505 -23.71 -4.23 27.58
CA GLU A 505 -22.78 -4.10 28.70
C GLU A 505 -21.85 -5.33 28.80
N GLU A 506 -22.36 -6.55 28.55
CA GLU A 506 -21.54 -7.77 28.49
C GLU A 506 -20.59 -7.79 27.30
N MET A 507 -21.03 -7.36 26.12
CA MET A 507 -20.16 -7.21 24.95
C MET A 507 -19.00 -6.23 25.25
N LYS A 508 -19.29 -5.08 25.87
CA LYS A 508 -18.24 -4.10 26.27
C LYS A 508 -17.28 -4.66 27.31
N GLN A 509 -17.79 -5.44 28.28
CA GLN A 509 -16.94 -6.08 29.28
C GLN A 509 -16.02 -7.13 28.65
N MET A 510 -16.54 -7.93 27.73
CA MET A 510 -15.76 -8.91 26.99
C MET A 510 -14.68 -8.23 26.14
N ALA A 511 -15.02 -7.17 25.40
CA ALA A 511 -14.05 -6.38 24.64
C ALA A 511 -12.92 -5.82 25.54
N GLN A 512 -13.28 -5.25 26.69
CA GLN A 512 -12.29 -4.73 27.66
C GLN A 512 -11.41 -5.83 28.27
N GLN A 513 -11.97 -7.01 28.53
CA GLN A 513 -11.22 -8.16 29.04
C GLN A 513 -10.22 -8.67 28.01
N MET A 514 -10.64 -8.78 26.74
CA MET A 514 -9.75 -9.15 25.64
C MET A 514 -8.61 -8.13 25.48
N GLU A 515 -8.94 -6.84 25.44
CA GLU A 515 -7.93 -5.77 25.31
C GLU A 515 -6.95 -5.78 26.50
N SER A 516 -7.45 -5.95 27.73
CA SER A 516 -6.61 -6.07 28.92
C SER A 516 -5.74 -7.33 28.92
N MET A 517 -6.27 -8.44 28.40
CA MET A 517 -5.52 -9.70 28.29
C MET A 517 -4.37 -9.57 27.30
N MET A 518 -4.63 -8.96 26.12
CA MET A 518 -3.58 -8.69 25.13
C MET A 518 -2.49 -7.78 25.68
N GLN A 519 -2.86 -6.68 26.36
CA GLN A 519 -1.89 -5.78 26.98
C GLN A 519 -1.05 -6.49 28.05
N GLN A 520 -1.69 -7.31 28.90
CA GLN A 520 -0.97 -8.07 29.93
C GLN A 520 -0.05 -9.13 29.31
N ALA A 521 -0.50 -9.81 28.26
CA ALA A 521 0.30 -10.80 27.54
C ALA A 521 1.53 -10.18 26.89
N GLU A 522 1.37 -9.00 26.28
CA GLU A 522 2.48 -8.23 25.69
C GLU A 522 3.49 -7.81 26.77
N GLU A 523 3.02 -7.31 27.93
CA GLU A 523 3.89 -6.97 29.07
C GLU A 523 4.63 -8.19 29.63
N GLU A 524 3.93 -9.30 29.83
CA GLU A 524 4.52 -10.55 30.35
C GLU A 524 5.52 -11.15 29.37
N SER A 525 5.19 -11.22 28.07
CA SER A 525 6.13 -11.68 27.05
C SER A 525 7.37 -10.80 27.03
N MET A 526 7.21 -9.48 27.06
CA MET A 526 8.35 -8.57 27.04
C MET A 526 9.25 -8.72 28.27
N GLU A 527 8.72 -9.02 29.45
CA GLU A 527 9.51 -9.31 30.65
C GLU A 527 10.25 -10.66 30.55
N GLU A 528 9.57 -11.71 30.08
CA GLU A 528 10.18 -13.03 29.85
C GLU A 528 11.30 -12.98 28.81
N ASP A 529 11.05 -12.32 27.69
CA ASP A 529 11.97 -12.13 26.57
C ASP A 529 13.22 -11.37 27.02
N MET A 530 13.04 -10.36 27.87
CA MET A 530 14.13 -9.62 28.49
C MET A 530 15.01 -10.48 29.40
N ASP A 531 14.41 -11.37 30.19
CA ASP A 531 15.16 -12.29 31.05
C ASP A 531 15.84 -13.39 30.24
N ALA A 532 15.22 -13.88 29.16
CA ALA A 532 15.83 -14.79 28.21
C ALA A 532 17.04 -14.15 27.52
N LEU A 533 16.93 -12.90 27.04
CA LEU A 533 18.04 -12.14 26.47
C LEU A 533 19.21 -12.01 27.45
N ARG A 534 18.95 -11.71 28.73
CA ARG A 534 20.00 -11.64 29.77
C ARG A 534 20.69 -12.98 29.97
N ALA A 535 19.94 -14.06 30.03
CA ALA A 535 20.48 -15.39 30.22
C ALA A 535 21.33 -15.83 29.02
N LEU A 536 20.87 -15.54 27.80
CA LEU A 536 21.62 -15.80 26.58
C LEU A 536 22.91 -14.98 26.55
N LEU A 537 22.84 -13.67 26.82
CA LEU A 537 24.01 -12.81 26.91
C LEU A 537 25.04 -13.35 27.92
N GLU A 538 24.60 -13.81 29.10
CA GLU A 538 25.49 -14.44 30.09
C GLU A 538 26.14 -15.73 29.55
N ASN A 539 25.37 -16.58 28.86
CA ASN A 539 25.90 -17.81 28.25
C ASN A 539 26.91 -17.52 27.13
N ILE A 540 26.64 -16.52 26.28
CA ILE A 540 27.52 -16.09 25.19
C ILE A 540 28.84 -15.54 25.74
N ILE A 541 28.76 -14.68 26.76
CA ILE A 541 29.94 -14.16 27.45
C ILE A 541 30.75 -15.32 28.07
N GLN A 542 30.07 -16.28 28.70
CA GLN A 542 30.75 -17.44 29.28
C GLN A 542 31.45 -18.30 28.23
N LEU A 543 30.79 -18.59 27.10
CA LEU A 543 31.39 -19.32 25.98
C LEU A 543 32.59 -18.59 25.39
N SER A 544 32.52 -17.26 25.28
CA SER A 544 33.65 -16.45 24.80
C SER A 544 34.87 -16.56 25.73
N PHE A 545 34.68 -16.56 27.05
CA PHE A 545 35.80 -16.74 27.99
C PHE A 545 36.35 -18.15 27.95
N ASP A 546 35.49 -19.16 27.83
CA ASP A 546 35.95 -20.55 27.74
C ASP A 546 36.73 -20.79 26.42
N GLU A 547 36.32 -20.16 25.31
CA GLU A 547 37.04 -20.17 24.03
C GLU A 547 38.39 -19.45 24.14
N GLU A 548 38.45 -18.28 24.79
CA GLU A 548 39.68 -17.55 25.08
C GLU A 548 40.66 -18.40 25.90
N ASP A 549 40.17 -19.13 26.90
CA ASP A 549 40.98 -20.04 27.72
C ASP A 549 41.57 -21.19 26.89
N VAL A 550 40.80 -21.79 25.98
CA VAL A 550 41.29 -22.83 25.06
C VAL A 550 42.35 -22.26 24.12
N MET A 551 42.10 -21.08 23.54
CA MET A 551 43.04 -20.38 22.66
C MET A 551 44.36 -20.03 23.38
N ALA A 552 44.27 -19.49 24.60
CA ALA A 552 45.43 -19.13 25.41
C ALA A 552 46.23 -20.37 25.85
N SER A 553 45.55 -21.47 26.18
CA SER A 553 46.16 -22.76 26.50
C SER A 553 46.92 -23.33 25.30
N LEU A 554 46.30 -23.32 24.11
CA LEU A 554 46.91 -23.76 22.85
C LEU A 554 48.19 -22.98 22.52
N GLY A 555 48.18 -21.66 22.69
CA GLY A 555 49.35 -20.81 22.43
C GLY A 555 50.56 -21.07 23.34
N GLN A 556 50.39 -21.82 24.43
CA GLN A 556 51.45 -22.14 25.41
C GLN A 556 51.96 -23.58 25.32
N ILE A 557 51.29 -24.45 24.55
CA ILE A 557 51.65 -25.87 24.43
C ILE A 557 52.25 -26.17 23.06
N ASN A 558 53.02 -27.26 22.98
CA ASN A 558 53.54 -27.75 21.70
C ASN A 558 52.58 -28.77 21.10
N GLU A 559 52.71 -29.02 19.79
CA GLU A 559 51.91 -30.00 19.06
C GLU A 559 51.94 -31.39 19.69
N ASP A 560 53.00 -31.83 20.38
CA ASP A 560 53.06 -33.17 20.99
C ASP A 560 52.47 -33.25 22.42
N ASP A 561 52.01 -32.14 22.99
CA ASP A 561 51.55 -32.09 24.37
C ASP A 561 50.23 -32.90 24.55
N PRO A 562 50.09 -33.76 25.57
CA PRO A 562 48.83 -34.42 25.88
C PRO A 562 47.66 -33.47 26.09
N LEU A 563 47.90 -32.24 26.55
CA LEU A 563 46.88 -31.19 26.73
C LEU A 563 46.23 -30.79 25.40
N TYR A 564 46.88 -31.03 24.26
CA TYR A 564 46.31 -30.77 22.94
C TYR A 564 45.00 -31.54 22.72
N ILE A 565 44.95 -32.80 23.19
CA ILE A 565 43.76 -33.65 23.10
C ILE A 565 42.66 -33.12 24.03
N THR A 566 43.03 -32.68 25.24
CA THR A 566 42.08 -32.11 26.20
C THR A 566 41.49 -30.80 25.69
N ASN A 567 42.32 -29.92 25.11
CA ASN A 567 41.85 -28.68 24.48
C ASN A 567 40.89 -28.98 23.32
N GLY A 568 41.16 -29.99 22.48
CA GLY A 568 40.25 -30.40 21.42
C GLY A 568 38.92 -30.97 21.94
N GLN A 569 38.94 -31.71 23.06
CA GLN A 569 37.71 -32.16 23.74
C GLN A 569 36.92 -30.99 24.31
N THR A 570 37.59 -29.99 24.89
CA THR A 570 36.96 -28.76 25.36
C THR A 570 36.36 -27.98 24.20
N GLN A 571 37.10 -27.79 23.10
CA GLN A 571 36.59 -27.14 21.88
C GLN A 571 35.31 -27.83 21.38
N ARG A 572 35.28 -29.17 21.41
CA ARG A 572 34.10 -29.91 20.96
C ARG A 572 32.91 -29.64 21.87
N LYS A 573 33.15 -29.61 23.18
CA LYS A 573 32.14 -29.24 24.16
C LYS A 573 31.64 -27.81 23.94
N LEU A 574 32.53 -26.86 23.64
CA LEU A 574 32.15 -25.47 23.35
C LEU A 574 31.28 -25.37 22.09
N LYS A 575 31.59 -26.14 21.04
CA LYS A 575 30.70 -26.26 19.86
C LYS A 575 29.32 -26.78 20.25
N ASP A 576 29.27 -27.89 20.98
CA ASP A 576 27.99 -28.49 21.39
C ASP A 576 27.20 -27.54 22.33
N ASP A 577 27.89 -26.76 23.19
CA ASP A 577 27.28 -25.75 24.05
C ASP A 577 26.79 -24.51 23.26
N ALA A 578 27.55 -24.07 22.25
CA ALA A 578 27.17 -22.98 21.37
C ALA A 578 25.92 -23.30 20.54
N GLN A 579 25.77 -24.56 20.11
CA GLN A 579 24.56 -25.03 19.43
C GLN A 579 23.30 -24.90 20.31
N MET A 580 23.40 -25.16 21.62
CA MET A 580 22.27 -24.95 22.53
C MET A 580 21.89 -23.45 22.68
N VAL A 581 22.90 -22.56 22.62
CA VAL A 581 22.68 -21.12 22.64
C VAL A 581 22.03 -20.65 21.35
N GLU A 582 22.46 -21.20 20.22
CA GLU A 582 21.84 -20.98 18.92
C GLU A 582 20.35 -21.35 18.93
N ASP A 583 20.00 -22.58 19.33
CA ASP A 583 18.60 -23.04 19.35
C ASP A 583 17.74 -22.11 20.21
N SER A 584 18.29 -21.68 21.35
CA SER A 584 17.61 -20.77 22.27
C SER A 584 17.46 -19.36 21.71
N LEU A 585 18.48 -18.86 21.00
CA LEU A 585 18.46 -17.53 20.41
C LEU A 585 17.57 -17.48 19.17
N PHE A 586 17.53 -18.56 18.38
CA PHE A 586 16.61 -18.71 17.27
C PHE A 586 15.15 -18.71 17.78
N ALA A 587 14.82 -19.53 18.78
CA ALA A 587 13.49 -19.54 19.39
C ALA A 587 13.08 -18.16 19.93
N LEU A 588 14.03 -17.40 20.49
CA LEU A 588 13.79 -16.04 20.94
C LEU A 588 13.60 -15.05 19.77
N SER A 589 14.30 -15.25 18.65
CA SER A 589 14.15 -14.43 17.45
C SER A 589 12.74 -14.55 16.85
N LEU A 590 12.11 -15.72 16.96
CA LEU A 590 10.71 -15.90 16.54
C LEU A 590 9.75 -14.96 17.30
N ARG A 591 10.05 -14.66 18.58
CA ARG A 591 9.23 -13.82 19.45
C ARG A 591 9.58 -12.33 19.38
N ILE A 592 10.85 -11.98 19.16
CA ILE A 592 11.34 -10.60 19.21
C ILE A 592 11.76 -10.12 17.81
N PRO A 593 10.93 -9.33 17.10
CA PRO A 593 11.25 -8.79 15.78
C PRO A 593 12.54 -7.96 15.73
N GLN A 594 12.92 -7.36 16.86
CA GLN A 594 14.10 -6.50 16.98
C GLN A 594 15.42 -7.29 17.08
N VAL A 595 15.37 -8.61 17.29
CA VAL A 595 16.56 -9.49 17.25
C VAL A 595 16.94 -9.66 15.77
N ALA A 596 17.83 -8.78 15.32
CA ALA A 596 18.14 -8.55 13.91
C ALA A 596 18.67 -9.77 13.14
N PRO A 597 18.55 -9.79 11.80
CA PRO A 597 19.17 -10.80 10.91
C PRO A 597 20.68 -11.01 11.13
N ALA A 598 21.36 -9.96 11.58
CA ALA A 598 22.78 -10.02 11.92
C ALA A 598 23.07 -11.04 13.05
N VAL A 599 22.12 -11.30 13.96
CA VAL A 599 22.30 -12.23 15.08
C VAL A 599 22.38 -13.68 14.60
N ASN A 600 21.47 -14.10 13.72
CA ASN A 600 21.48 -15.46 13.15
C ASN A 600 22.74 -15.72 12.32
N ARG A 601 23.23 -14.69 11.62
CA ARG A 601 24.48 -14.78 10.87
C ARG A 601 25.70 -14.94 11.76
N GLU A 602 25.82 -14.15 12.83
CA GLU A 602 26.94 -14.27 13.77
C GLU A 602 26.96 -15.65 14.45
N ILE A 603 25.79 -16.26 14.72
CA ILE A 603 25.71 -17.65 15.16
C ILE A 603 26.27 -18.61 14.09
N GLY A 604 25.84 -18.46 12.84
CA GLY A 604 26.32 -19.28 11.72
C GLY A 604 27.85 -19.24 11.63
N LEU A 605 28.44 -18.05 11.73
CA LEU A 605 29.89 -17.84 11.76
C LEU A 605 30.56 -18.50 12.97
N ILE A 606 29.96 -18.43 14.16
CA ILE A 606 30.47 -19.13 15.36
C ILE A 606 30.55 -20.64 15.09
N ASN A 607 29.45 -21.26 14.66
CA ASN A 607 29.41 -22.70 14.42
C ASN A 607 30.40 -23.12 13.34
N HIS A 608 30.47 -22.34 12.25
CA HIS A 608 31.37 -22.54 11.14
C HIS A 608 32.83 -22.56 11.57
N HIS A 609 33.27 -21.50 12.25
CA HIS A 609 34.67 -21.40 12.66
C HIS A 609 35.00 -22.36 13.81
N MET A 610 34.05 -22.70 14.69
CA MET A 610 34.24 -23.77 15.67
C MET A 610 34.42 -25.14 15.02
N GLU A 611 33.72 -25.42 13.91
CA GLU A 611 33.91 -26.64 13.11
C GLU A 611 35.28 -26.69 12.45
N LYS A 612 35.71 -25.60 11.81
CA LYS A 612 37.07 -25.49 11.23
C LYS A 612 38.15 -25.64 12.29
N ALA A 613 38.00 -24.99 13.45
CA ALA A 613 38.91 -25.15 14.57
C ALA A 613 39.02 -26.62 15.02
N LEU A 614 37.90 -27.34 15.12
CA LEU A 614 37.88 -28.77 15.45
C LEU A 614 38.57 -29.65 14.39
N GLY A 615 38.40 -29.35 13.11
CA GLY A 615 39.13 -30.01 12.02
C GLY A 615 40.65 -29.86 12.21
N GLY A 616 41.10 -28.64 12.49
CA GLY A 616 42.50 -28.34 12.78
C GLY A 616 43.06 -29.09 14.00
N PHE A 617 42.24 -29.40 15.00
CA PHE A 617 42.65 -30.24 16.15
C PHE A 617 42.97 -31.68 15.75
N GLY A 618 42.28 -32.23 14.75
CA GLY A 618 42.55 -33.57 14.21
C GLY A 618 43.95 -33.68 13.60
N ASP A 619 44.35 -32.65 12.86
CA ASP A 619 45.63 -32.58 12.15
C ASP A 619 46.73 -31.85 12.94
N ARG A 620 46.41 -31.35 14.13
CA ARG A 620 47.28 -30.55 15.01
C ARG A 620 47.83 -29.27 14.37
N LYS A 621 47.03 -28.61 13.52
CA LYS A 621 47.42 -27.36 12.86
C LYS A 621 47.11 -26.14 13.73
N THR A 622 47.97 -25.87 14.72
CA THR A 622 47.70 -24.82 15.74
C THR A 622 47.41 -23.44 15.14
N ALA A 623 48.09 -23.05 14.06
CA ALA A 623 47.85 -21.75 13.41
C ALA A 623 46.41 -21.62 12.86
N GLU A 624 45.94 -22.65 12.16
CA GLU A 624 44.59 -22.71 11.59
C GLU A 624 43.52 -22.75 12.70
N ILE A 625 43.78 -23.48 13.78
CA ILE A 625 42.89 -23.49 14.95
C ILE A 625 42.78 -22.08 15.52
N THR A 626 43.90 -21.47 15.91
CA THR A 626 43.90 -20.16 16.57
C THR A 626 43.31 -19.04 15.71
N GLU A 627 43.49 -19.09 14.39
CA GLU A 627 42.83 -18.18 13.46
C GLU A 627 41.30 -18.30 13.53
N ASN A 628 40.77 -19.53 13.41
CA ASN A 628 39.33 -19.76 13.50
C ASN A 628 38.76 -19.40 14.88
N GLN A 629 39.49 -19.67 15.97
CA GLN A 629 39.10 -19.24 17.31
C GLN A 629 39.00 -17.71 17.44
N GLN A 630 39.84 -16.94 16.72
CA GLN A 630 39.73 -15.47 16.70
C GLN A 630 38.48 -14.97 15.97
N TYR A 631 38.08 -15.65 14.90
CA TYR A 631 36.80 -15.36 14.24
C TYR A 631 35.62 -15.65 15.18
N VAL A 632 35.62 -16.81 15.85
CA VAL A 632 34.62 -17.14 16.88
C VAL A 632 34.53 -16.06 17.96
N MET A 633 35.68 -15.59 18.48
CA MET A 633 35.72 -14.50 19.47
C MET A 633 35.16 -13.19 18.94
N THR A 634 35.37 -12.88 17.65
CA THR A 634 34.82 -11.68 17.01
C THR A 634 33.30 -11.75 16.96
N SER A 635 32.75 -12.89 16.52
CA SER A 635 31.31 -13.11 16.44
C SER A 635 30.64 -13.14 17.81
N PHE A 636 31.25 -13.75 18.84
CA PHE A 636 30.73 -13.66 20.21
C PHE A 636 30.64 -12.21 20.72
N ASN A 637 31.63 -11.37 20.41
CA ASN A 637 31.59 -9.96 20.81
C ASN A 637 30.51 -9.17 20.06
N ASN A 638 30.38 -9.39 18.75
CA ASN A 638 29.33 -8.76 17.94
C ASN A 638 27.95 -9.16 18.45
N LEU A 639 27.74 -10.44 18.70
CA LEU A 639 26.47 -10.98 19.18
C LEU A 639 26.14 -10.45 20.59
N ALA A 640 27.12 -10.38 21.50
CA ALA A 640 26.92 -9.78 22.81
C ALA A 640 26.51 -8.29 22.72
N LEU A 641 27.08 -7.53 21.79
CA LEU A 641 26.72 -6.13 21.55
C LEU A 641 25.31 -6.00 20.97
N MET A 642 24.95 -6.84 20.00
CA MET A 642 23.61 -6.83 19.41
C MET A 642 22.53 -7.21 20.42
N LEU A 643 22.78 -8.21 21.28
CA LEU A 643 21.83 -8.58 22.33
C LEU A 643 21.73 -7.51 23.41
N ASP A 644 22.82 -6.81 23.74
CA ASP A 644 22.76 -5.66 24.65
C ASP A 644 21.94 -4.52 24.05
N ASP A 645 22.13 -4.19 22.77
CA ASP A 645 21.35 -3.16 22.07
C ASP A 645 19.86 -3.51 22.01
N ALA A 646 19.50 -4.75 21.69
CA ALA A 646 18.12 -5.22 21.69
C ALA A 646 17.50 -5.13 23.10
N LEU A 647 18.24 -5.57 24.11
CA LEU A 647 17.85 -5.51 25.51
C LEU A 647 17.69 -4.06 26.01
N GLN A 648 18.53 -3.13 25.54
CA GLN A 648 18.40 -1.70 25.82
C GLN A 648 17.15 -1.10 25.16
N GLN A 649 16.88 -1.46 23.90
CA GLN A 649 15.68 -1.01 23.19
C GLN A 649 14.40 -1.47 23.89
N MET A 650 14.32 -2.75 24.28
CA MET A 650 13.19 -3.29 25.05
C MET A 650 13.03 -2.60 26.41
N GLN A 651 14.13 -2.31 27.12
CA GLN A 651 14.08 -1.54 28.37
C GLN A 651 13.56 -0.11 28.15
N GLN A 652 13.93 0.51 27.03
CA GLN A 652 13.46 1.84 26.67
C GLN A 652 11.94 1.81 26.42
N SER A 653 11.44 0.86 25.64
CA SER A 653 10.00 0.68 25.37
C SER A 653 9.19 0.45 26.66
N MET A 654 9.65 -0.44 27.55
CA MET A 654 9.05 -0.67 28.87
C MET A 654 8.98 0.58 29.75
N SER A 655 9.95 1.47 29.63
CA SER A 655 10.00 2.71 30.41
C SER A 655 9.01 3.77 29.91
N GLU A 656 8.65 3.70 28.63
CA GLU A 656 7.69 4.59 27.97
C GLU A 656 6.25 4.14 28.20
N SER A 657 6.00 2.82 28.33
CA SER A 657 4.67 2.20 28.48
C SER A 657 4.11 2.14 29.91
N LYS A 658 4.73 2.77 30.93
CA LYS A 658 4.17 2.82 32.31
C LYS A 658 3.42 4.13 32.62
N PRO A 659 2.11 4.25 32.32
CA PRO A 659 1.25 5.25 32.94
C PRO A 659 0.93 4.83 34.37
N GLY A 660 1.24 5.69 35.35
CA GLY A 660 0.89 5.47 36.74
C GLY A 660 -0.61 5.28 36.93
N THR A 661 -1.01 4.14 37.50
CA THR A 661 -2.38 3.80 37.90
C THR A 661 -2.93 4.83 38.90
N GLY A 662 -3.69 5.79 38.38
CA GLY A 662 -4.43 6.76 39.16
C GLY A 662 -5.67 7.22 38.40
N ASN A 663 -6.83 6.69 38.81
CA ASN A 663 -8.16 7.14 38.41
C ASN A 663 -8.22 8.64 38.11
N CYS A 664 -8.49 9.03 36.86
CA CYS A 664 -9.00 10.35 36.55
C CYS A 664 -9.88 10.31 35.29
N GLU A 665 -11.18 10.45 35.50
CA GLU A 665 -12.18 10.72 34.46
C GLU A 665 -11.83 12.02 33.70
N LYS A 666 -11.44 11.88 32.43
CA LYS A 666 -11.81 12.75 31.29
C LYS A 666 -11.07 12.30 30.02
N PRO A 667 -11.77 11.86 28.96
CA PRO A 667 -11.18 11.53 27.68
C PRO A 667 -10.91 12.82 26.88
N GLY A 668 -9.78 12.88 26.18
CA GLY A 668 -9.48 13.94 25.23
C GLY A 668 -8.06 14.48 25.33
N GLY A 669 -7.16 13.93 24.50
CA GLY A 669 -5.87 14.51 24.20
C GLY A 669 -4.86 13.51 23.65
N ASN A 670 -4.76 13.42 22.31
CA ASN A 670 -3.73 12.69 21.57
C ASN A 670 -2.33 12.90 22.17
N GLY A 671 -1.80 11.86 22.80
CA GLY A 671 -0.40 11.78 23.20
C GLY A 671 0.44 11.35 22.01
N LYS A 672 1.15 12.29 21.39
CA LYS A 672 2.25 12.00 20.47
C LYS A 672 3.30 11.13 21.18
N PRO A 673 4.02 10.24 20.48
CA PRO A 673 5.22 9.60 21.04
C PRO A 673 6.19 10.68 21.50
N LYS A 674 6.59 10.65 22.77
CA LYS A 674 7.64 11.53 23.28
C LYS A 674 8.99 11.00 22.77
N PRO A 675 9.90 11.86 22.28
CA PRO A 675 11.25 11.43 21.97
C PRO A 675 12.01 11.16 23.28
N SER A 676 12.98 10.24 23.20
CA SER A 676 14.06 9.85 24.13
C SER A 676 14.05 10.46 25.54
N PRO A 677 14.33 9.67 26.60
CA PRO A 677 14.19 10.05 28.01
C PRO A 677 14.70 11.46 28.33
N SER A 678 13.95 12.21 29.14
CA SER A 678 14.26 13.63 29.40
C SER A 678 15.55 13.77 30.20
N ALA A 679 16.19 14.94 30.15
CA ALA A 679 17.31 15.27 31.03
C ALA A 679 16.93 15.12 32.52
N GLY A 680 15.66 15.32 32.87
CA GLY A 680 15.13 15.08 34.21
C GLY A 680 15.09 13.60 34.62
N ASP A 681 14.88 12.69 33.67
CA ASP A 681 14.87 11.24 33.94
C ASP A 681 16.30 10.71 34.05
N MET A 682 17.20 11.15 33.18
CA MET A 682 18.65 10.90 33.30
C MET A 682 19.20 11.38 34.63
N LYS A 683 18.78 12.56 35.11
CA LYS A 683 19.15 13.09 36.42
C LYS A 683 18.70 12.20 37.58
N LYS A 684 17.48 11.68 37.56
CA LYS A 684 16.98 10.77 38.61
C LYS A 684 17.80 9.48 38.63
N MET A 685 18.13 8.94 37.47
CA MET A 685 18.97 7.74 37.36
C MET A 685 20.40 8.01 37.85
N GLN A 686 21.02 9.13 37.44
CA GLN A 686 22.34 9.58 37.91
C GLN A 686 22.37 9.83 39.43
N GLN A 687 21.26 10.31 40.01
CA GLN A 687 21.11 10.48 41.45
C GLN A 687 21.10 9.14 42.18
N SER A 688 20.34 8.17 41.66
CA SER A 688 20.27 6.82 42.23
C SER A 688 21.65 6.13 42.23
N LEU A 689 22.45 6.37 41.19
CA LEU A 689 23.82 5.87 41.10
C LEU A 689 24.73 6.56 42.13
N GLY A 690 24.56 7.87 42.31
CA GLY A 690 25.26 8.65 43.34
C GLY A 690 25.02 8.15 44.76
N GLU A 691 23.76 7.87 45.10
CA GLU A 691 23.38 7.33 46.41
C GLU A 691 23.99 5.94 46.66
N LYS A 692 24.09 5.11 45.62
CA LYS A 692 24.78 3.81 45.70
C LYS A 692 26.28 3.99 45.90
N LEU A 693 26.91 4.92 45.17
CA LEU A 693 28.34 5.26 45.31
C LEU A 693 28.68 5.79 46.70
N GLU A 694 27.82 6.63 47.28
CA GLU A 694 28.02 7.19 48.61
C GLU A 694 27.88 6.13 49.72
N LYS A 695 26.86 5.25 49.61
CA LYS A 695 26.73 4.07 50.48
C LYS A 695 27.92 3.12 50.39
N MET A 696 28.48 2.94 49.19
CA MET A 696 29.66 2.11 48.95
C MET A 696 30.92 2.70 49.59
N LYS A 697 31.11 4.02 49.52
CA LYS A 697 32.19 4.74 50.20
C LYS A 697 32.08 4.65 51.73
N GLU A 698 30.87 4.76 52.29
CA GLU A 698 30.66 4.56 53.73
C GLU A 698 30.99 3.12 54.17
N ALA A 699 30.70 2.13 53.32
CA ALA A 699 31.04 0.72 53.54
C ALA A 699 32.55 0.43 53.40
N MET A 700 33.29 1.21 52.60
CA MET A 700 34.77 1.18 52.57
C MET A 700 35.40 1.93 53.74
N GLY A 701 34.81 3.05 54.18
CA GLY A 701 35.37 3.94 55.21
C GLY A 701 35.39 3.36 56.63
N LYS A 702 34.55 2.36 56.94
CA LYS A 702 34.47 1.73 58.28
C LYS A 702 35.40 0.53 58.50
N GLY A 703 36.32 0.21 57.59
CA GLY A 703 37.12 -1.02 57.71
C GLY A 703 38.50 -1.03 57.04
N ALA A 704 39.12 0.13 56.80
CA ALA A 704 40.37 0.23 56.05
C ALA A 704 41.64 -0.35 56.73
N ASN A 705 41.52 -1.28 57.69
CA ASN A 705 42.69 -1.92 58.30
C ASN A 705 42.52 -3.39 58.74
N ALA A 706 41.61 -4.14 58.11
CA ALA A 706 41.58 -5.60 58.24
C ALA A 706 41.53 -6.23 56.85
N GLY A 707 42.55 -7.02 56.49
CA GLY A 707 42.64 -7.68 55.19
C GLY A 707 41.38 -8.49 54.88
N ARG A 708 40.69 -8.12 53.80
CA ARG A 708 39.51 -8.84 53.29
C ARG A 708 39.94 -10.05 52.45
N SER A 709 39.21 -11.15 52.61
CA SER A 709 39.36 -12.38 51.82
C SER A 709 38.83 -12.19 50.39
N GLY A 710 39.35 -12.97 49.42
CA GLY A 710 39.04 -12.84 47.98
C GLY A 710 37.58 -13.00 47.55
N LYS A 711 36.66 -13.43 48.43
CA LYS A 711 35.21 -13.52 48.15
C LYS A 711 34.52 -12.15 48.25
N ASP A 712 34.93 -11.30 49.19
CA ASP A 712 34.39 -9.93 49.35
C ASP A 712 34.89 -8.98 48.25
N GLN A 713 36.08 -9.25 47.69
CA GLN A 713 36.66 -8.46 46.61
C GLN A 713 36.01 -8.75 45.24
N ARG A 714 35.55 -9.99 45.01
CA ARG A 714 34.76 -10.35 43.82
C ARG A 714 33.38 -9.71 43.84
N GLN A 715 32.70 -9.71 44.99
CA GLN A 715 31.39 -9.06 45.15
C GLN A 715 31.49 -7.55 44.84
N LEU A 716 32.48 -6.87 45.42
CA LEU A 716 32.74 -5.45 45.17
C LEU A 716 33.05 -5.14 43.69
N SER A 717 33.76 -6.05 43.00
CA SER A 717 34.09 -5.88 41.59
C SER A 717 32.86 -6.07 40.70
N LYS A 718 31.96 -6.99 41.06
CA LYS A 718 30.67 -7.19 40.38
C LYS A 718 29.76 -5.96 40.57
N ASP A 719 29.69 -5.42 41.78
CA ASP A 719 28.90 -4.22 42.08
C ASP A 719 29.45 -2.98 41.32
N LEU A 720 30.77 -2.82 41.22
CA LEU A 720 31.40 -1.74 40.45
C LEU A 720 31.19 -1.89 38.94
N ALA A 721 31.27 -3.12 38.41
CA ALA A 721 31.01 -3.39 37.00
C ALA A 721 29.54 -3.10 36.64
N GLN A 722 28.59 -3.47 37.50
CA GLN A 722 27.18 -3.14 37.33
C GLN A 722 26.93 -1.62 37.38
N MET A 723 27.64 -0.88 38.24
CA MET A 723 27.55 0.58 38.28
C MET A 723 28.20 1.24 37.06
N ALA A 724 29.31 0.70 36.55
CA ALA A 724 29.93 1.16 35.32
C ALA A 724 29.00 0.96 34.12
N ALA A 725 28.34 -0.20 34.02
CA ALA A 725 27.33 -0.47 32.99
C ALA A 725 26.14 0.50 33.09
N GLN A 726 25.63 0.76 34.31
CA GLN A 726 24.58 1.77 34.53
C GLN A 726 25.03 3.18 34.12
N GLN A 727 26.30 3.52 34.36
CA GLN A 727 26.87 4.80 33.97
C GLN A 727 27.09 4.91 32.44
N ALA A 728 27.46 3.81 31.78
CA ALA A 728 27.63 3.73 30.33
C ALA A 728 26.28 3.88 29.60
N ALA A 729 25.22 3.27 30.11
CA ALA A 729 23.87 3.46 29.60
C ALA A 729 23.42 4.93 29.71
N LEU A 730 23.71 5.59 30.83
CA LEU A 730 23.42 7.02 31.01
C LEU A 730 24.22 7.90 30.05
N ARG A 731 25.48 7.53 29.77
CA ARG A 731 26.32 8.19 28.77
C ARG A 731 25.72 8.06 27.38
N GLN A 732 25.32 6.86 26.97
CA GLN A 732 24.70 6.62 25.66
C GLN A 732 23.39 7.38 25.50
N MET A 733 22.54 7.43 26.54
CA MET A 733 21.34 8.26 26.54
C MET A 733 21.69 9.75 26.34
N ALA A 734 22.72 10.24 27.02
CA ALA A 734 23.18 11.62 26.86
C ALA A 734 23.78 11.89 25.46
N GLU A 735 24.48 10.92 24.86
CA GLU A 735 25.02 11.01 23.50
C GLU A 735 23.92 11.02 22.44
N LYS A 736 22.95 10.11 22.54
CA LYS A 736 21.78 10.06 21.65
C LYS A 736 20.97 11.36 21.74
N LYS A 737 20.75 11.85 22.97
CA LYS A 737 20.08 13.14 23.20
C LYS A 737 20.88 14.33 22.65
N SER A 738 22.21 14.30 22.78
CA SER A 738 23.11 15.29 22.17
C SER A 738 23.01 15.31 20.65
N GLN A 739 22.90 14.15 20.02
CA GLN A 739 22.73 14.03 18.57
C GLN A 739 21.36 14.55 18.12
N GLU A 740 20.28 14.18 18.82
CA GLU A 740 18.93 14.70 18.56
C GLU A 740 18.85 16.22 18.68
N LEU A 741 19.43 16.78 19.75
CA LEU A 741 19.47 18.22 19.98
C LEU A 741 20.37 18.96 18.97
N ASN A 742 21.23 18.25 18.25
CA ASN A 742 22.09 18.79 17.19
C ASN A 742 21.63 18.42 15.78
N ALA A 743 20.50 17.72 15.60
CA ALA A 743 20.04 17.22 14.30
C ALA A 743 19.72 18.34 13.29
N ASP A 744 19.40 19.55 13.76
CA ASP A 744 19.16 20.74 12.94
C ASP A 744 20.43 21.62 12.74
N GLY A 745 21.58 21.17 13.25
CA GLY A 745 22.86 21.89 13.17
C GLY A 745 22.96 23.14 14.03
N SER A 746 22.01 23.36 14.96
CA SER A 746 21.94 24.53 15.85
C SER A 746 23.10 24.64 16.85
N GLY A 747 23.79 23.52 17.13
CA GLY A 747 24.84 23.44 18.16
C GLY A 747 24.28 23.29 19.58
N ASP A 748 22.96 23.12 19.71
CA ASP A 748 22.23 23.06 20.97
C ASP A 748 22.45 21.78 21.77
N GLY A 749 22.94 20.70 21.14
CA GLY A 749 23.29 19.46 21.83
C GLY A 749 24.68 19.47 22.49
N LYS A 750 25.49 20.52 22.31
CA LYS A 750 26.84 20.59 22.91
C LYS A 750 26.84 20.39 24.42
N GLN A 751 25.87 20.97 25.13
CA GLN A 751 25.76 20.83 26.58
C GLN A 751 25.54 19.37 26.98
N MET A 752 24.71 18.64 26.24
CA MET A 752 24.46 17.22 26.48
C MET A 752 25.65 16.33 26.08
N GLY A 753 26.37 16.71 25.02
CA GLY A 753 27.63 16.05 24.63
C GLY A 753 28.76 16.26 25.64
N ASP A 754 28.82 17.40 26.32
CA ASP A 754 29.80 17.63 27.39
C ASP A 754 29.42 16.86 28.67
N ILE A 755 28.13 16.70 28.97
CA ILE A 755 27.64 15.80 30.03
C ILE A 755 28.05 14.36 29.73
N ALA A 756 27.87 13.88 28.50
CA ALA A 756 28.28 12.52 28.10
C ALA A 756 29.78 12.25 28.32
N LYS A 757 30.66 13.22 28.01
CA LYS A 757 32.11 13.09 28.25
C LYS A 757 32.44 12.97 29.74
N GLU A 758 31.77 13.73 30.59
CA GLU A 758 31.99 13.64 32.04
C GLU A 758 31.45 12.33 32.61
N MET A 759 30.37 11.80 32.03
CA MET A 759 29.89 10.45 32.32
C MET A 759 30.91 9.37 31.91
N GLU A 760 31.62 9.55 30.79
CA GLU A 760 32.71 8.66 30.36
C GLU A 760 33.88 8.66 31.34
N GLU A 761 34.28 9.83 31.84
CA GLU A 761 35.34 9.92 32.86
C GLU A 761 34.92 9.26 34.19
N LEU A 762 33.66 9.42 34.59
CA LEU A 762 33.11 8.74 35.75
C LEU A 762 33.07 7.21 35.55
N GLU A 763 32.66 6.74 34.37
CA GLU A 763 32.67 5.34 33.97
C GLU A 763 34.09 4.74 34.09
N ARG A 764 35.10 5.44 33.55
CA ARG A 764 36.51 5.02 33.64
C ARG A 764 37.01 4.91 35.08
N ASP A 765 36.64 5.84 35.96
CA ASP A 765 37.00 5.76 37.38
C ASP A 765 36.36 4.54 38.06
N LEU A 766 35.12 4.19 37.71
CA LEU A 766 34.41 3.03 38.24
C LEU A 766 35.04 1.71 37.77
N VAL A 767 35.36 1.60 36.48
CA VAL A 767 36.01 0.43 35.89
C VAL A 767 37.41 0.20 36.49
N ASN A 768 38.18 1.28 36.69
CA ASN A 768 39.51 1.21 37.30
C ASN A 768 39.48 1.05 38.83
N ARG A 769 38.29 1.03 39.44
CA ARG A 769 38.05 0.90 40.89
C ARG A 769 38.56 2.08 41.72
N ASP A 770 38.74 3.24 41.11
CA ASP A 770 39.29 4.44 41.72
C ASP A 770 38.17 5.39 42.17
N VAL A 771 37.35 4.94 43.14
CA VAL A 771 36.29 5.79 43.74
C VAL A 771 36.91 6.78 44.73
N SER A 772 37.37 7.91 44.20
CA SER A 772 38.03 8.97 44.96
C SER A 772 37.05 10.08 45.41
N ILE A 773 37.55 11.07 46.14
CA ILE A 773 36.75 12.27 46.45
C ILE A 773 36.45 13.06 45.17
N GLU A 774 37.40 13.11 44.23
CA GLU A 774 37.24 13.79 42.93
C GLU A 774 36.15 13.11 42.08
N THR A 775 36.06 11.78 42.12
CA THR A 775 35.02 11.00 41.43
C THR A 775 33.62 11.32 41.94
N LEU A 776 33.46 11.56 43.25
CA LEU A 776 32.18 11.97 43.84
C LEU A 776 31.84 13.43 43.57
N GLU A 777 32.84 14.32 43.53
CA GLU A 777 32.64 15.70 43.11
C GLU A 777 32.22 15.77 41.64
N ARG A 778 32.78 14.93 40.75
CA ARG A 778 32.35 14.79 39.35
C ARG A 778 30.90 14.30 39.25
N GLN A 779 30.51 13.32 40.08
CA GLN A 779 29.14 12.86 40.15
C GLN A 779 28.16 13.97 40.58
N GLN A 780 28.56 14.82 41.53
CA GLN A 780 27.75 15.97 41.95
C GLN A 780 27.67 17.06 40.88
N ASP A 781 28.74 17.30 40.12
CA ASP A 781 28.75 18.27 39.01
C ASP A 781 27.85 17.81 37.86
N LEU A 782 27.90 16.52 37.51
CA LEU A 782 26.98 15.90 36.54
C LEU A 782 25.51 16.11 36.92
N MET A 783 25.17 16.00 38.20
CA MET A 783 23.81 16.25 38.70
C MET A 783 23.36 17.71 38.52
N VAL A 784 24.27 18.67 38.68
CA VAL A 784 24.00 20.09 38.47
C VAL A 784 23.79 20.37 36.98
N ARG A 785 24.63 19.81 36.11
CA ARG A 785 24.53 20.00 34.65
C ARG A 785 23.27 19.36 34.06
N LEU A 786 22.89 18.18 34.54
CA LEU A 786 21.63 17.54 34.16
C LEU A 786 20.41 18.34 34.64
N LEU A 787 20.48 18.99 35.81
CA LEU A 787 19.43 19.91 36.29
C LEU A 787 19.34 21.17 35.42
N GLU A 788 20.45 21.68 34.92
CA GLU A 788 20.45 22.81 33.97
C GLU A 788 19.87 22.41 32.60
N ALA A 789 20.22 21.21 32.10
CA ALA A 789 19.66 20.66 30.88
C ALA A 789 18.14 20.41 30.99
N GLU A 790 17.67 19.88 32.12
CA GLU A 790 16.24 19.69 32.45
C GLU A 790 15.45 21.02 32.38
N ASN A 791 16.00 22.10 32.95
CA ASN A 791 15.36 23.42 32.89
C ASN A 791 15.36 24.01 31.47
N ALA A 792 16.41 23.76 30.68
CA ALA A 792 16.49 24.19 29.29
C ALA A 792 15.46 23.45 28.40
N GLU A 793 15.25 22.15 28.63
CA GLU A 793 14.20 21.36 27.98
C GLU A 793 12.80 21.87 28.30
N MET A 794 12.50 22.13 29.59
CA MET A 794 11.20 22.67 30.00
C MET A 794 10.88 24.02 29.31
N THR A 795 11.91 24.83 29.04
CA THR A 795 11.75 26.12 28.37
C THR A 795 11.54 25.97 26.84
N ARG A 796 11.98 24.86 26.23
CA ARG A 796 11.80 24.55 24.80
C ARG A 796 10.47 23.88 24.47
N GLY A 797 9.84 23.22 25.46
CA GLY A 797 8.56 22.51 25.30
C GLY A 797 7.34 23.39 24.97
N GLU A 798 7.46 24.71 24.99
CA GLU A 798 6.37 25.65 24.68
C GLU A 798 6.22 25.99 23.18
N ASP A 799 7.08 25.48 22.29
CA ASP A 799 7.04 25.81 20.84
C ASP A 799 6.37 24.70 19.99
N ASN A 800 5.21 25.02 19.38
CA ASN A 800 4.38 24.07 18.63
C ASN A 800 4.96 23.75 17.23
N LYS A 801 5.68 22.63 17.08
CA LYS A 801 6.07 22.10 15.75
C LYS A 801 5.04 21.08 15.22
N ARG A 802 4.52 21.40 14.03
CA ARG A 802 3.70 20.55 13.14
C ARG A 802 4.64 19.60 12.38
N LYS A 803 4.37 18.28 12.38
CA LYS A 803 5.05 17.32 11.48
C LYS A 803 4.26 17.25 10.16
N SER A 804 4.94 17.29 9.01
CA SER A 804 4.34 16.99 7.70
C SER A 804 4.79 15.61 7.26
N LYS A 805 3.86 14.75 6.81
CA LYS A 805 4.20 13.55 6.02
C LYS A 805 4.84 14.03 4.72
N VAL A 806 6.04 13.54 4.40
CA VAL A 806 6.67 13.75 3.10
C VAL A 806 6.10 12.68 2.18
N GLY A 807 5.45 13.08 1.09
CA GLY A 807 5.00 12.12 0.09
C GLY A 807 6.21 11.46 -0.56
N GLN A 808 6.31 10.13 -0.49
CA GLN A 808 7.12 9.36 -1.41
C GLN A 808 6.59 9.66 -2.82
N GLN A 809 7.37 10.41 -3.60
CA GLN A 809 7.19 10.49 -5.04
C GLN A 809 7.69 9.17 -5.61
N ASP A 810 6.88 8.12 -5.51
CA ASP A 810 6.90 7.07 -6.51
C ASP A 810 6.68 7.79 -7.85
N LEU A 811 7.69 7.76 -8.72
CA LEU A 811 7.57 8.26 -10.08
C LEU A 811 6.46 7.45 -10.73
N ALA A 812 5.24 7.98 -10.71
CA ALA A 812 4.07 7.34 -11.31
C ALA A 812 4.41 6.98 -12.76
N THR A 813 4.61 5.69 -13.00
CA THR A 813 4.63 5.13 -14.34
C THR A 813 3.32 5.51 -15.01
N ASP A 814 3.37 5.96 -16.26
CA ASP A 814 2.16 6.32 -16.99
C ASP A 814 1.19 5.11 -16.97
N PRO A 815 -0.10 5.31 -16.62
CA PRO A 815 -1.04 4.19 -16.55
C PRO A 815 -1.09 3.43 -17.88
N PRO A 816 -1.18 2.08 -17.90
CA PRO A 816 -1.23 1.31 -19.14
C PRO A 816 -2.32 1.79 -20.12
N ALA A 817 -3.45 2.28 -19.60
CA ALA A 817 -4.53 2.86 -20.39
C ALA A 817 -4.13 4.16 -21.12
N LEU A 818 -3.28 4.99 -20.51
CA LEU A 818 -2.73 6.20 -21.12
C LEU A 818 -1.74 5.84 -22.23
N GLU A 819 -0.86 4.86 -22.01
CA GLU A 819 0.06 4.37 -23.04
C GLU A 819 -0.70 3.83 -24.26
N GLU A 820 -1.76 3.06 -24.04
CA GLU A 820 -2.59 2.54 -25.12
C GLU A 820 -3.27 3.68 -25.89
N TYR A 821 -3.82 4.68 -25.21
CA TYR A 821 -4.39 5.88 -25.84
C TYR A 821 -3.35 6.63 -26.69
N LEU A 822 -2.14 6.86 -26.16
CA LEU A 822 -1.06 7.55 -26.86
C LEU A 822 -0.60 6.77 -28.10
N LYS A 823 -0.46 5.44 -27.98
CA LYS A 823 -0.10 4.55 -29.10
C LYS A 823 -1.15 4.62 -30.20
N GLN A 824 -2.43 4.53 -29.85
CA GLN A 824 -3.52 4.61 -30.80
C GLN A 824 -3.62 5.98 -31.49
N LYS A 825 -3.42 7.08 -30.74
CA LYS A 825 -3.37 8.45 -31.29
C LYS A 825 -2.20 8.64 -32.25
N SER A 826 -1.05 8.02 -31.96
CA SER A 826 0.11 8.05 -32.86
C SER A 826 -0.16 7.34 -34.19
N GLN A 827 -0.85 6.19 -34.15
CA GLN A 827 -1.26 5.44 -35.35
C GLN A 827 -2.22 6.25 -36.24
N GLU A 828 -3.11 7.06 -35.65
CA GLU A 828 -4.01 7.94 -36.39
C GLU A 828 -3.25 9.02 -37.17
N VAL A 829 -2.20 9.61 -36.57
CA VAL A 829 -1.33 10.58 -37.23
C VAL A 829 -0.56 9.95 -38.40
N GLU A 830 -0.14 8.70 -38.27
CA GLU A 830 0.48 7.94 -39.37
C GLU A 830 -0.53 7.57 -40.47
N TRP A 831 -1.77 7.24 -40.11
CA TRP A 831 -2.86 6.99 -41.06
C TRP A 831 -3.25 8.25 -41.87
N LEU A 832 -3.37 9.40 -41.21
CA LEU A 832 -3.64 10.67 -41.89
C LEU A 832 -2.52 11.08 -42.86
N ARG A 833 -1.28 10.62 -42.62
CA ARG A 833 -0.15 10.81 -43.54
C ARG A 833 -0.16 9.86 -44.74
N THR A 834 -0.89 8.74 -44.67
CA THR A 834 -0.87 7.68 -45.70
C THR A 834 -2.11 7.67 -46.62
N ILE A 835 -3.17 8.41 -46.28
CA ILE A 835 -4.34 8.59 -47.17
C ILE A 835 -4.04 9.64 -48.26
N PRO A 836 -4.10 9.31 -49.56
CA PRO A 836 -3.92 10.29 -50.64
C PRO A 836 -5.01 11.37 -50.61
N LEU A 837 -4.61 12.64 -50.66
CA LEU A 837 -5.45 13.82 -50.41
C LEU A 837 -6.55 14.14 -51.46
N GLU A 838 -6.89 13.24 -52.38
CA GLU A 838 -7.86 13.50 -53.45
C GLU A 838 -8.78 12.30 -53.70
N LEU A 839 -9.82 12.13 -52.87
CA LEU A 839 -10.96 11.28 -53.21
C LEU A 839 -12.22 12.16 -53.33
N ASP A 840 -12.94 11.98 -54.43
CA ASP A 840 -14.23 12.63 -54.69
C ASP A 840 -15.23 12.34 -53.54
N PRO A 841 -16.04 13.31 -53.10
CA PRO A 841 -17.01 13.15 -52.01
C PRO A 841 -17.87 11.87 -52.11
N TYR A 842 -18.18 11.43 -53.33
CA TYR A 842 -18.94 10.19 -53.57
C TYR A 842 -18.20 8.92 -53.10
N TYR A 843 -16.89 8.81 -53.35
CA TYR A 843 -16.10 7.65 -52.93
C TYR A 843 -15.80 7.69 -51.44
N ARG A 844 -15.68 8.89 -50.87
CA ARG A 844 -15.57 9.08 -49.42
C ARG A 844 -16.83 8.63 -48.68
N ASP A 845 -18.02 8.97 -49.17
CA ASP A 845 -19.29 8.54 -48.59
C ASP A 845 -19.49 7.02 -48.72
N ARG A 846 -19.09 6.42 -49.86
CA ARG A 846 -19.11 4.95 -50.06
C ARG A 846 -18.15 4.20 -49.15
N VAL A 847 -16.97 4.76 -48.89
CA VAL A 847 -15.98 4.18 -47.97
C VAL A 847 -16.49 4.30 -46.54
N ASN A 848 -17.06 5.44 -46.16
CA ASN A 848 -17.75 5.60 -44.87
C ASN A 848 -18.93 4.63 -44.72
N ASP A 849 -19.79 4.47 -45.73
CA ASP A 849 -20.88 3.48 -45.71
C ASP A 849 -20.38 2.03 -45.65
N TYR A 850 -19.23 1.72 -46.25
CA TYR A 850 -18.60 0.40 -46.17
C TYR A 850 -18.09 0.10 -44.76
N PHE A 851 -17.41 1.07 -44.13
CA PHE A 851 -16.93 0.92 -42.74
C PHE A 851 -18.06 0.99 -41.70
N ASN A 852 -19.09 1.81 -41.92
CA ASN A 852 -20.29 1.88 -41.08
C ASN A 852 -21.08 0.56 -41.00
N ASN A 853 -20.90 -0.34 -41.97
CA ASN A 853 -21.62 -1.62 -42.05
C ASN A 853 -20.76 -2.85 -41.70
N LEU A 854 -19.47 -2.66 -41.38
CA LEU A 854 -18.56 -3.76 -41.09
C LEU A 854 -18.74 -4.34 -39.66
N ASP A 855 -19.36 -3.58 -38.75
CA ASP A 855 -19.64 -4.00 -37.36
C ASP A 855 -20.99 -4.68 -37.12
N LEU A 856 -21.79 -4.94 -38.17
CA LEU A 856 -23.05 -5.69 -38.06
C LEU A 856 -22.93 -7.18 -38.44
N LYS A 857 -21.72 -7.71 -38.59
CA LYS A 857 -21.48 -9.16 -38.75
C LYS A 857 -20.28 -9.65 -37.94
N LYS A 858 -20.43 -9.65 -36.63
CA LYS A 858 -19.88 -10.70 -35.75
C LYS A 858 -21.00 -11.22 -34.86
N SER A 859 -21.88 -12.01 -35.47
CA SER A 859 -22.64 -13.04 -34.77
C SER A 859 -22.46 -14.32 -35.57
N ASP A 860 -22.02 -15.36 -34.87
CA ASP A 860 -21.81 -16.74 -35.32
C ASP A 860 -20.59 -16.96 -36.23
N ILE A 861 -19.46 -17.33 -35.61
CA ILE A 861 -18.76 -18.61 -35.82
C ILE A 861 -17.63 -18.74 -34.77
N GLN A 862 -17.80 -19.77 -33.93
CA GLN A 862 -16.91 -20.41 -32.94
C GLN A 862 -16.51 -19.61 -31.69
#